data_AF-A0A7G8UIN0-F1
#
_entry.id   AF-A0A7G8UIN0-F1
#
_cell.length_a   1.000
_cell.length_b   1.000
_cell.length_c   1.000
_cell.angle_alpha   90.00
_cell.angle_beta   90.00
_cell.angle_gamma   90.00
#
_symmetry.space_group_name_H-M   'P 1'
#
loop_
_entity.id
_entity.type
_entity.pdbx_description
1 polymer ?
#
loop_
_entity_poly.entity_id
_entity_poly.type
_entity_poly.pdbx_seq_one_letter_code
_entity_poly.pdbx_strand_id
1 'polypeptide(L)'
;MNWEEQMALWNQAAVSISDIRHKVLWEGQDMLGYKLPANIFLLVASGSAYVRIDERKCYLKKHHLMHAGKGMNVDIRPAHHEFSFYIIYYKSVLPCLAIPSNNGIKPSEEQSFGIFYHVIPPEPGLLHSQARRMFEGWQKTGVLARIKMKAMFYEFIHELLGQMHGATDKGSPSDLVAYALRFIHEHYAEAVTMDQLAELLGCSPSYMYRLFKAEIGRSPNEYLIGMRLEQAKQYLMTTELSLQEIALSVGYADVYYFSRLFKKQFGVSPLQSRKAMANDDAMQLNPSNPSLSSIVPSKRLSYNHNVIENDYQREGEIPLFSNNRSKASMTAMVMICLSLLISACQAGSNNASSAGTEGEPTSATRLYKHKYGETEIPSQPQRVVTAYHLGHMLALGVRPLGAATYILQYSESAMDTSGVVDLGAPLSLEKIADLEPDLIILIEAYLEPSGGYEGFSKIAPTVVLEANQDPVKDIRLVGELLNKKDEAEQWITEYDAKIAATKEVVAQKFGSDETFTILNVRAGKAMMIYRDRNMGGNILYSYWGLKPQEKVLEDVINGIEDESSYLDITEEAIPEYAGDHLVLASDATAKEAVDELMASGLWKSLDAVKNDKVYRIDFDQFLFNDPIFAMKQVDVLAEVLTK
;
A
#
# COMPACT_ATOMS: atom_id res chain seq x y z
N MET A 1 7.15 -21.57 3.43
CA MET A 1 8.40 -20.79 3.41
C MET A 1 8.07 -19.45 4.02
N ASN A 2 8.63 -19.12 5.19
CA ASN A 2 8.40 -17.80 5.79
C ASN A 2 9.32 -16.78 5.10
N TRP A 3 8.74 -15.88 4.30
CA TRP A 3 9.51 -14.88 3.55
C TRP A 3 10.06 -13.77 4.44
N GLU A 4 9.44 -13.46 5.57
CA GLU A 4 9.94 -12.47 6.52
C GLU A 4 11.21 -12.95 7.22
N GLU A 5 11.27 -14.21 7.61
CA GLU A 5 12.49 -14.82 8.14
C GLU A 5 13.61 -14.84 7.09
N GLN A 6 13.27 -15.10 5.82
CA GLN A 6 14.24 -15.00 4.73
C GLN A 6 14.74 -13.56 4.55
N MET A 7 13.86 -12.56 4.62
CA MET A 7 14.25 -11.14 4.55
C MET A 7 15.22 -10.76 5.68
N ALA A 8 14.92 -11.16 6.92
CA ALA A 8 15.79 -10.93 8.07
C ALA A 8 17.16 -11.60 7.89
N LEU A 9 17.19 -12.84 7.38
CA LEU A 9 18.41 -13.59 7.11
C LEU A 9 19.25 -12.94 5.99
N TRP A 10 18.62 -12.54 4.88
CA TRP A 10 19.29 -11.92 3.75
C TRP A 10 19.83 -10.52 4.05
N ASN A 11 19.19 -9.78 4.95
CA ASN A 11 19.67 -8.47 5.41
C ASN A 11 21.06 -8.55 6.09
N GLN A 12 21.40 -9.71 6.67
CA GLN A 12 22.67 -9.94 7.36
C GLN A 12 23.69 -10.74 6.52
N ALA A 13 23.34 -11.09 5.27
CA ALA A 13 24.12 -12.02 4.46
C ALA A 13 25.34 -11.38 3.79
N ALA A 14 26.52 -11.97 3.98
CA ALA A 14 27.68 -11.70 3.14
C ALA A 14 27.74 -12.69 1.97
N VAL A 15 27.63 -12.19 0.74
CA VAL A 15 27.50 -13.02 -0.46
C VAL A 15 28.75 -12.98 -1.35
N SER A 16 29.04 -14.13 -1.95
CA SER A 16 30.00 -14.27 -3.05
C SER A 16 29.39 -15.06 -4.21
N ILE A 17 29.28 -14.42 -5.37
CA ILE A 17 28.86 -15.07 -6.61
C ILE A 17 30.03 -15.89 -7.13
N SER A 18 29.79 -17.17 -7.36
CA SER A 18 30.80 -18.12 -7.84
C SER A 18 30.75 -18.28 -9.35
N ASP A 19 29.56 -18.25 -9.96
CA ASP A 19 29.39 -18.37 -11.40
C ASP A 19 28.00 -17.92 -11.86
N ILE A 20 27.84 -17.50 -13.11
CA ILE A 20 26.53 -17.22 -13.73
C ILE A 20 26.54 -17.78 -15.14
N ARG A 21 25.56 -18.61 -15.48
CA ARG A 21 25.46 -19.24 -16.80
C ARG A 21 24.07 -19.07 -17.39
N HIS A 22 24.03 -19.03 -18.72
CA HIS A 22 22.84 -19.27 -19.52
C HIS A 22 23.02 -20.61 -20.23
N LYS A 23 22.07 -21.53 -20.10
CA LYS A 23 22.13 -22.86 -20.71
C LYS A 23 20.86 -23.12 -21.51
N VAL A 24 21.02 -23.82 -22.62
CA VAL A 24 19.93 -24.38 -23.42
C VAL A 24 20.14 -25.89 -23.47
N LEU A 25 19.13 -26.65 -23.05
CA LEU A 25 19.07 -28.10 -23.18
C LEU A 25 18.03 -28.46 -24.22
N TRP A 26 18.35 -29.42 -25.08
CA TRP A 26 17.44 -29.93 -26.09
C TRP A 26 16.82 -31.25 -25.62
N GLU A 27 15.70 -31.65 -26.21
CA GLU A 27 15.08 -32.94 -25.92
C GLU A 27 16.11 -34.10 -26.06
N GLY A 28 16.21 -34.95 -25.04
CA GLY A 28 17.21 -36.02 -24.93
C GLY A 28 18.57 -35.61 -24.35
N GLN A 29 18.83 -34.31 -24.13
CA GLN A 29 20.00 -33.82 -23.41
C GLN A 29 19.72 -33.68 -21.91
N ASP A 30 19.51 -34.83 -21.27
CA ASP A 30 19.27 -34.88 -19.84
C ASP A 30 20.54 -34.50 -19.06
N MET A 31 20.38 -33.65 -18.06
CA MET A 31 21.40 -33.40 -17.05
C MET A 31 21.04 -34.27 -15.85
N LEU A 32 21.82 -35.32 -15.55
CA LEU A 32 21.51 -36.27 -14.47
C LEU A 32 22.61 -36.30 -13.42
N GLY A 33 22.22 -36.46 -12.16
CA GLY A 33 23.10 -36.66 -11.01
C GLY A 33 24.02 -35.46 -10.74
N TYR A 34 23.63 -34.24 -11.13
CA TYR A 34 24.50 -33.09 -10.97
C TYR A 34 24.47 -32.60 -9.51
N LYS A 35 25.55 -32.90 -8.78
CA LYS A 35 25.71 -32.44 -7.41
C LYS A 35 26.11 -30.97 -7.37
N LEU A 36 25.30 -30.14 -6.72
CA LEU A 36 25.50 -28.69 -6.71
C LEU A 36 26.76 -28.28 -5.92
N PRO A 37 27.73 -27.59 -6.56
CA PRO A 37 28.97 -27.15 -5.90
C PRO A 37 28.77 -25.91 -4.99
N ALA A 38 27.66 -25.20 -5.17
CA ALA A 38 27.28 -23.98 -4.45
C ALA A 38 25.75 -23.86 -4.44
N ASN A 39 25.20 -22.89 -3.70
CA ASN A 39 23.76 -22.59 -3.77
C ASN A 39 23.44 -22.00 -5.14
N ILE A 40 22.24 -22.27 -5.64
CA ILE A 40 21.82 -21.81 -6.97
C ILE A 40 20.46 -21.14 -6.95
N PHE A 41 20.33 -20.11 -7.78
CA PHE A 41 19.05 -19.71 -8.36
C PHE A 41 19.00 -20.17 -9.81
N LEU A 42 17.92 -20.83 -10.22
CA LEU A 42 17.64 -21.24 -11.59
C LEU A 42 16.35 -20.56 -12.05
N LEU A 43 16.44 -19.82 -13.16
CA LEU A 43 15.32 -19.08 -13.74
C LEU A 43 15.08 -19.53 -15.18
N VAL A 44 13.86 -20.00 -15.48
CA VAL A 44 13.53 -20.55 -16.79
C VAL A 44 13.20 -19.46 -17.81
N ALA A 45 14.07 -19.29 -18.79
CA ALA A 45 13.94 -18.32 -19.88
C ALA A 45 12.95 -18.78 -20.97
N SER A 46 13.02 -20.05 -21.40
CA SER A 46 12.07 -20.64 -22.35
C SER A 46 11.95 -22.15 -22.16
N GLY A 47 10.86 -22.72 -22.66
CA GLY A 47 10.65 -24.16 -22.64
C GLY A 47 10.11 -24.72 -21.33
N SER A 48 10.23 -26.05 -21.19
CA SER A 48 9.83 -26.76 -19.97
C SER A 48 10.70 -27.99 -19.72
N ALA A 49 10.83 -28.38 -18.45
CA ALA A 49 11.59 -29.56 -18.04
C ALA A 49 11.04 -30.18 -16.74
N TYR A 50 11.15 -31.49 -16.65
CA TYR A 50 11.02 -32.21 -15.39
C TYR A 50 12.35 -32.11 -14.64
N VAL A 51 12.31 -31.48 -13.47
CA VAL A 51 13.47 -31.33 -12.60
C VAL A 51 13.28 -32.19 -11.36
N ARG A 52 14.32 -32.92 -10.98
CA ARG A 52 14.35 -33.70 -9.75
C ARG A 52 15.48 -33.19 -8.87
N ILE A 53 15.17 -32.81 -7.63
CA ILE A 53 16.16 -32.41 -6.63
C ILE A 53 16.10 -33.41 -5.50
N ASP A 54 17.14 -34.24 -5.39
CA ASP A 54 17.19 -35.42 -4.52
C ASP A 54 15.94 -36.30 -4.71
N GLU A 55 15.02 -36.34 -3.74
CA GLU A 55 13.75 -37.11 -3.83
C GLU A 55 12.56 -36.27 -4.35
N ARG A 56 12.71 -34.95 -4.42
CA ARG A 56 11.63 -34.03 -4.81
C ARG A 56 11.57 -33.89 -6.33
N LYS A 57 10.37 -33.90 -6.90
CA LYS A 57 10.13 -33.70 -8.34
C LYS A 57 9.36 -32.41 -8.54
N CYS A 58 9.81 -31.57 -9.46
CA CYS A 58 9.12 -30.36 -9.88
C CYS A 58 9.06 -30.29 -11.41
N TYR A 59 8.02 -29.66 -11.93
CA TYR A 59 7.89 -29.37 -13.36
C TYR A 59 8.12 -27.88 -13.56
N LEU A 60 9.19 -27.53 -14.25
CA LEU A 60 9.57 -26.16 -14.51
C LEU A 60 9.16 -25.76 -15.93
N LYS A 61 8.48 -24.63 -16.06
CA LYS A 61 8.15 -23.97 -17.33
C LYS A 61 8.57 -22.50 -17.28
N LYS A 62 8.46 -21.79 -18.40
CA LYS A 62 8.74 -20.34 -18.48
C LYS A 62 8.18 -19.59 -17.27
N HIS A 63 8.95 -18.64 -16.73
CA HIS A 63 8.67 -17.85 -15.52
C HIS A 63 8.85 -18.58 -14.17
N HIS A 64 9.16 -19.87 -14.16
CA HIS A 64 9.47 -20.55 -12.91
C HIS A 64 10.88 -20.16 -12.43
N LEU A 65 10.98 -19.90 -11.12
CA LEU A 65 12.24 -19.72 -10.41
C LEU A 65 12.40 -20.82 -9.37
N MET A 66 13.58 -21.41 -9.31
CA MET A 66 13.92 -22.46 -8.37
C MET A 66 15.20 -22.10 -7.63
N HIS A 67 15.21 -22.31 -6.33
CA HIS A 67 16.40 -22.22 -5.50
C HIS A 67 16.77 -23.60 -4.95
N ALA A 68 18.06 -23.92 -4.92
CA ALA A 68 18.57 -25.17 -4.37
C ALA A 68 19.93 -24.99 -3.71
N GLY A 69 20.13 -25.69 -2.60
CA GLY A 69 21.35 -25.60 -1.79
C GLY A 69 22.52 -26.40 -2.33
N LYS A 70 23.72 -25.99 -1.93
CA LYS A 70 24.96 -26.73 -2.13
C LYS A 70 24.81 -28.18 -1.64
N GLY A 71 25.25 -29.14 -2.45
CA GLY A 71 25.30 -30.56 -2.11
C GLY A 71 24.06 -31.36 -2.53
N MET A 72 22.94 -30.71 -2.86
CA MET A 72 21.77 -31.37 -3.44
C MET A 72 22.09 -31.91 -4.85
N ASN A 73 21.45 -33.02 -5.23
CA ASN A 73 21.59 -33.60 -6.57
C ASN A 73 20.44 -33.14 -7.45
N VAL A 74 20.77 -32.59 -8.61
CA VAL A 74 19.78 -32.08 -9.57
C VAL A 74 19.81 -32.92 -10.84
N ASP A 75 18.64 -33.42 -11.22
CA ASP A 75 18.37 -33.92 -12.56
C ASP A 75 17.46 -32.93 -13.29
N ILE A 76 17.72 -32.67 -14.57
CA ILE A 76 16.89 -31.86 -15.45
C ILE A 76 16.66 -32.65 -16.73
N ARG A 77 15.40 -32.90 -17.04
CA ARG A 77 14.96 -33.57 -18.28
C ARG A 77 14.04 -32.63 -19.07
N PRO A 78 14.49 -32.08 -20.20
CA PRO A 78 13.64 -31.24 -21.05
C PRO A 78 12.37 -32.00 -21.46
N ALA A 79 11.21 -31.35 -21.37
CA ALA A 79 9.94 -31.98 -21.68
C ALA A 79 9.56 -31.84 -23.16
N HIS A 80 9.89 -30.71 -23.82
CA HIS A 80 9.61 -30.46 -25.23
C HIS A 80 10.67 -29.57 -25.89
N HIS A 81 11.23 -29.99 -27.04
CA HIS A 81 12.10 -29.23 -27.96
C HIS A 81 13.32 -28.53 -27.35
N GLU A 82 13.13 -27.41 -26.64
CA GLU A 82 14.18 -26.63 -25.98
C GLU A 82 13.80 -26.29 -24.54
N PHE A 83 14.80 -26.25 -23.65
CA PHE A 83 14.69 -25.77 -22.28
C PHE A 83 15.86 -24.82 -21.99
N SER A 84 15.57 -23.52 -21.99
CA SER A 84 16.54 -22.46 -21.77
C SER A 84 16.41 -21.86 -20.38
N PHE A 85 17.51 -21.68 -19.65
CA PHE A 85 17.49 -21.13 -18.30
C PHE A 85 18.79 -20.40 -17.93
N TYR A 86 18.66 -19.43 -17.03
CA TYR A 86 19.77 -18.81 -16.32
C TYR A 86 20.01 -19.56 -15.00
N ILE A 87 21.27 -19.71 -14.62
CA ILE A 87 21.67 -20.30 -13.34
C ILE A 87 22.75 -19.45 -12.67
N ILE A 88 22.49 -19.01 -11.45
CA ILE A 88 23.33 -18.13 -10.65
C ILE A 88 23.86 -18.94 -9.47
N TYR A 89 25.16 -19.19 -9.43
CA TYR A 89 25.84 -19.90 -8.35
C TYR A 89 26.39 -18.92 -7.32
N TYR A 90 26.07 -19.12 -6.05
CA TYR A 90 26.54 -18.24 -4.98
C TYR A 90 26.88 -19.00 -3.70
N LYS A 91 27.67 -18.35 -2.85
CA LYS A 91 27.97 -18.74 -1.49
C LYS A 91 27.57 -17.60 -0.57
N SER A 92 26.99 -17.92 0.56
CA SER A 92 26.62 -16.95 1.59
C SER A 92 27.13 -17.41 2.94
N VAL A 93 27.48 -16.44 3.78
CA VAL A 93 27.86 -16.64 5.19
C VAL A 93 27.23 -15.54 6.03
N LEU A 94 26.88 -15.86 7.27
CA LEU A 94 26.56 -14.86 8.28
C LEU A 94 27.86 -14.38 8.92
N PRO A 95 28.22 -13.09 8.83
CA PRO A 95 29.38 -12.55 9.53
C PRO A 95 29.23 -12.72 11.04
N CYS A 96 30.31 -13.10 11.72
CA CYS A 96 30.36 -13.34 13.17
C CYS A 96 30.03 -12.12 14.05
N LEU A 97 29.87 -10.92 13.47
CA LEU A 97 29.49 -9.67 14.16
C LEU A 97 28.01 -9.29 13.98
N ALA A 98 27.19 -10.13 13.33
CA ALA A 98 25.75 -9.98 13.34
C ALA A 98 25.23 -10.26 14.76
N ILE A 99 25.08 -9.20 15.56
CA ILE A 99 24.47 -9.27 16.89
C ILE A 99 23.03 -9.79 16.68
N PRO A 100 22.62 -10.90 17.33
CA PRO A 100 21.22 -11.28 17.30
C PRO A 100 20.47 -10.26 18.16
N SER A 101 19.79 -9.31 17.53
CA SER A 101 18.72 -8.57 18.20
C SER A 101 17.58 -9.56 18.45
N ASN A 102 17.38 -9.86 19.73
CA ASN A 102 16.42 -10.78 20.34
C ASN A 102 16.59 -12.29 20.06
N ASN A 103 16.86 -12.99 21.16
CA ASN A 103 16.92 -14.44 21.36
C ASN A 103 18.06 -15.15 20.62
N GLY A 104 19.11 -15.50 21.37
CA GLY A 104 20.29 -16.26 20.94
C GLY A 104 20.01 -17.71 20.49
N ILE A 105 19.09 -17.88 19.57
CA ILE A 105 18.72 -19.13 18.91
C ILE A 105 19.66 -19.27 17.71
N LYS A 106 20.41 -20.39 17.65
CA LYS A 106 21.13 -20.76 16.43
C LYS A 106 20.11 -20.97 15.32
N PRO A 107 20.34 -20.45 14.09
CA PRO A 107 19.40 -20.66 13.00
C PRO A 107 19.09 -22.14 12.81
N SER A 108 17.80 -22.48 12.76
CA SER A 108 17.30 -23.84 12.52
C SER A 108 17.70 -24.32 11.11
N GLU A 109 17.54 -25.61 10.79
CA GLU A 109 17.80 -26.11 9.42
C GLU A 109 16.94 -25.41 8.34
N GLU A 110 15.80 -24.81 8.73
CA GLU A 110 14.90 -24.03 7.89
C GLU A 110 15.38 -22.57 7.70
N GLN A 111 16.29 -22.09 8.55
CA GLN A 111 16.93 -20.77 8.48
C GLN A 111 18.31 -20.86 7.80
N SER A 112 18.34 -21.49 6.63
CA SER A 112 19.56 -21.71 5.86
C SER A 112 19.45 -21.12 4.47
N PHE A 113 20.52 -20.51 3.99
CA PHE A 113 20.64 -20.08 2.59
C PHE A 113 20.65 -21.25 1.59
N GLY A 114 20.59 -22.50 2.04
CA GLY A 114 20.60 -23.71 1.21
C GLY A 114 19.25 -24.41 1.10
N ILE A 115 18.15 -23.82 1.57
CA ILE A 115 16.81 -24.41 1.50
C ILE A 115 16.33 -24.55 0.05
N PHE A 116 15.66 -25.64 -0.28
CA PHE A 116 15.02 -25.80 -1.60
C PHE A 116 13.66 -25.11 -1.62
N TYR A 117 13.41 -24.31 -2.67
CA TYR A 117 12.07 -23.83 -2.99
C TYR A 117 11.91 -23.61 -4.49
N HIS A 118 10.66 -23.69 -4.94
CA HIS A 118 10.24 -23.40 -6.29
C HIS A 118 9.06 -22.45 -6.21
N VAL A 119 9.16 -21.32 -6.93
CA VAL A 119 8.16 -20.25 -6.94
C VAL A 119 7.88 -19.80 -8.37
N ILE A 120 6.74 -19.15 -8.53
CA ILE A 120 6.40 -18.40 -9.75
C ILE A 120 6.28 -16.95 -9.30
N PRO A 121 7.33 -16.14 -9.48
CA PRO A 121 7.26 -14.74 -9.10
C PRO A 121 6.15 -14.04 -9.89
N PRO A 122 5.30 -13.20 -9.25
CA PRO A 122 4.22 -12.46 -9.94
C PRO A 122 4.73 -11.61 -11.12
N GLU A 123 5.96 -11.11 -11.04
CA GLU A 123 6.56 -10.21 -12.03
C GLU A 123 7.88 -10.79 -12.55
N PRO A 124 7.83 -11.91 -13.29
CA PRO A 124 9.03 -12.65 -13.64
C PRO A 124 9.95 -11.87 -14.60
N GLY A 125 9.44 -10.86 -15.30
CA GLY A 125 10.18 -10.07 -16.28
C GLY A 125 11.37 -9.32 -15.70
N LEU A 126 11.21 -8.70 -14.52
CA LEU A 126 12.28 -7.92 -13.90
C LEU A 126 13.42 -8.82 -13.43
N LEU A 127 13.08 -9.95 -12.81
CA LEU A 127 14.04 -10.99 -12.42
C LEU A 127 14.78 -11.58 -13.64
N HIS A 128 14.09 -11.76 -14.78
CA HIS A 128 14.73 -12.19 -16.03
C HIS A 128 15.70 -11.14 -16.58
N SER A 129 15.29 -9.87 -16.59
CA SER A 129 16.14 -8.76 -17.02
C SER A 129 17.40 -8.67 -16.16
N GLN A 130 17.24 -8.74 -14.84
CA GLN A 130 18.36 -8.76 -13.90
C GLN A 130 19.27 -9.98 -14.13
N ALA A 131 18.72 -11.20 -14.21
CA ALA A 131 19.51 -12.41 -14.46
C ALA A 131 20.30 -12.34 -15.79
N ARG A 132 19.68 -11.81 -16.85
CA ARG A 132 20.33 -11.58 -18.15
C ARG A 132 21.46 -10.56 -18.05
N ARG A 133 21.22 -9.39 -17.44
CA ARG A 133 22.24 -8.34 -17.24
C ARG A 133 23.39 -8.84 -16.37
N MET A 134 23.08 -9.63 -15.34
CA MET A 134 24.07 -10.28 -14.48
C MET A 134 24.89 -11.29 -15.28
N PHE A 135 24.28 -12.10 -16.14
CA PHE A 135 25.01 -13.00 -17.04
C PHE A 135 25.92 -12.24 -18.01
N GLU A 136 25.40 -11.24 -18.72
CA GLU A 136 26.18 -10.42 -19.67
C GLU A 136 27.33 -9.68 -18.98
N GLY A 137 27.10 -9.19 -17.75
CA GLY A 137 28.11 -8.57 -16.92
C GLY A 137 29.14 -9.54 -16.37
N TRP A 138 28.75 -10.78 -16.06
CA TRP A 138 29.63 -11.84 -15.57
C TRP A 138 30.66 -12.29 -16.61
N GLN A 139 30.33 -12.19 -17.91
CA GLN A 139 31.24 -12.45 -19.01
C GLN A 139 32.36 -11.40 -19.14
N LYS A 140 32.18 -10.21 -18.56
CA LYS A 140 33.20 -9.17 -18.55
C LYS A 140 34.26 -9.48 -17.49
N THR A 141 35.53 -9.36 -17.85
CA THR A 141 36.66 -9.59 -16.94
C THR A 141 36.96 -8.32 -16.12
N GLY A 142 37.35 -8.49 -14.85
CA GLY A 142 37.79 -7.40 -13.97
C GLY A 142 37.09 -7.34 -12.62
N VAL A 143 37.79 -6.80 -11.61
CA VAL A 143 37.30 -6.71 -10.22
C VAL A 143 36.06 -5.82 -10.10
N LEU A 144 36.02 -4.71 -10.85
CA LEU A 144 34.87 -3.80 -10.85
C LEU A 144 33.59 -4.47 -11.38
N ALA A 145 33.71 -5.31 -12.41
CA ALA A 145 32.58 -6.09 -12.91
C ALA A 145 32.05 -7.03 -11.82
N ARG A 146 32.94 -7.69 -11.04
CA ARG A 146 32.54 -8.56 -9.92
C ARG A 146 31.81 -7.79 -8.81
N ILE A 147 32.24 -6.57 -8.47
CA ILE A 147 31.54 -5.72 -7.50
C ILE A 147 30.13 -5.39 -8.01
N LYS A 148 30.00 -4.97 -9.27
CA LYS A 148 28.70 -4.69 -9.88
C LYS A 148 27.79 -5.91 -9.89
N MET A 149 28.31 -7.12 -10.15
CA MET A 149 27.50 -8.34 -10.11
C MET A 149 27.00 -8.64 -8.70
N LYS A 150 27.83 -8.39 -7.67
CA LYS A 150 27.38 -8.51 -6.27
C LYS A 150 26.26 -7.54 -5.94
N ALA A 151 26.37 -6.27 -6.35
CA ALA A 151 25.29 -5.30 -6.17
C ALA A 151 23.99 -5.75 -6.85
N MET A 152 24.07 -6.13 -8.14
CA MET A 152 22.90 -6.63 -8.89
C MET A 152 22.34 -7.94 -8.32
N PHE A 153 23.15 -8.77 -7.66
CA PHE A 153 22.62 -9.94 -6.96
C PHE A 153 21.79 -9.54 -5.75
N TYR A 154 22.20 -8.54 -4.97
CA TYR A 154 21.37 -8.04 -3.89
C TYR A 154 20.10 -7.36 -4.42
N GLU A 155 20.16 -6.64 -5.54
CA GLU A 155 18.97 -6.12 -6.24
C GLU A 155 18.04 -7.27 -6.68
N PHE A 156 18.60 -8.36 -7.20
CA PHE A 156 17.84 -9.56 -7.56
C PHE A 156 17.16 -10.23 -6.35
N ILE A 157 17.87 -10.32 -5.22
CA ILE A 157 17.29 -10.86 -3.99
C ILE A 157 16.20 -9.94 -3.44
N HIS A 158 16.44 -8.62 -3.43
CA HIS A 158 15.45 -7.63 -3.02
C HIS A 158 14.18 -7.76 -3.88
N GLU A 159 14.33 -7.82 -5.19
CA GLU A 159 13.20 -7.98 -6.12
C GLU A 159 12.47 -9.29 -5.89
N LEU A 160 13.20 -10.40 -5.75
CA LEU A 160 12.59 -11.71 -5.50
C LEU A 160 11.80 -11.72 -4.18
N LEU A 161 12.40 -11.23 -3.09
CA LEU A 161 11.75 -11.22 -1.78
C LEU A 161 10.57 -10.26 -1.76
N GLY A 162 10.69 -9.08 -2.37
CA GLY A 162 9.60 -8.12 -2.49
C GLY A 162 8.42 -8.68 -3.29
N GLN A 163 8.70 -9.33 -4.42
CA GLN A 163 7.69 -10.03 -5.20
C GLN A 163 7.02 -11.16 -4.41
N MET A 164 7.79 -11.96 -3.67
CA MET A 164 7.22 -13.06 -2.90
C MET A 164 6.46 -12.61 -1.64
N HIS A 165 6.80 -11.44 -1.10
CA HIS A 165 6.06 -10.81 0.00
C HIS A 165 4.77 -10.14 -0.49
N GLY A 166 4.79 -9.49 -1.67
CA GLY A 166 3.62 -8.84 -2.28
C GLY A 166 2.75 -9.74 -3.18
N ALA A 167 3.16 -11.01 -3.40
CA ALA A 167 2.44 -11.98 -4.24
C ALA A 167 1.09 -12.41 -3.68
N THR A 168 0.73 -11.99 -2.46
CA THR A 168 -0.57 -12.25 -1.86
C THR A 168 -1.71 -11.41 -2.46
N ASP A 169 -1.43 -10.48 -3.39
CA ASP A 169 -2.43 -9.44 -3.71
C ASP A 169 -2.52 -8.93 -5.17
N LYS A 170 -2.02 -9.63 -6.21
CA LYS A 170 -1.97 -9.03 -7.56
C LYS A 170 -2.36 -9.92 -8.74
N GLY A 171 -3.24 -9.36 -9.58
CA GLY A 171 -3.77 -9.96 -10.79
C GLY A 171 -4.83 -9.09 -11.47
N SER A 172 -4.50 -7.84 -11.85
CA SER A 172 -5.39 -6.95 -12.60
C SER A 172 -4.67 -6.19 -13.73
N PRO A 173 -5.33 -5.81 -14.84
CA PRO A 173 -4.73 -5.04 -15.95
C PRO A 173 -4.06 -3.72 -15.55
N SER A 174 -4.50 -3.08 -14.45
CA SER A 174 -3.87 -1.87 -13.88
C SER A 174 -2.44 -2.12 -13.39
N ASP A 175 -2.11 -3.37 -13.04
CA ASP A 175 -0.79 -3.74 -12.57
C ASP A 175 0.27 -3.54 -13.67
N LEU A 176 -0.06 -3.80 -14.94
CA LEU A 176 0.88 -3.63 -16.06
C LEU A 176 1.36 -2.19 -16.21
N VAL A 177 0.46 -1.22 -16.05
CA VAL A 177 0.82 0.21 -16.09
C VAL A 177 1.54 0.60 -14.81
N ALA A 178 1.09 0.14 -13.65
CA ALA A 178 1.80 0.36 -12.38
C ALA A 178 3.26 -0.17 -12.45
N TYR A 179 3.50 -1.30 -13.11
CA TYR A 179 4.83 -1.84 -13.35
C TYR A 179 5.63 -1.03 -14.37
N ALA A 180 5.00 -0.61 -15.47
CA ALA A 180 5.64 0.29 -16.41
C ALA A 180 6.06 1.61 -15.72
N LEU A 181 5.24 2.13 -14.80
CA LEU A 181 5.56 3.31 -13.99
C LEU A 181 6.74 3.05 -13.05
N ARG A 182 6.73 1.95 -12.29
CA ARG A 182 7.83 1.59 -11.38
C ARG A 182 9.15 1.43 -12.13
N PHE A 183 9.12 0.72 -13.26
CA PHE A 183 10.30 0.55 -14.10
C PHE A 183 10.80 1.89 -14.66
N ILE A 184 9.91 2.76 -15.13
CA ILE A 184 10.29 4.11 -15.57
C ILE A 184 10.95 4.87 -14.42
N HIS A 185 10.36 4.84 -13.22
CA HIS A 185 10.87 5.51 -12.02
C HIS A 185 12.26 5.03 -11.61
N GLU A 186 12.53 3.73 -11.69
CA GLU A 186 13.83 3.15 -11.33
C GLU A 186 14.91 3.39 -12.41
N HIS A 187 14.52 3.40 -13.68
CA HIS A 187 15.44 3.45 -14.83
C HIS A 187 15.40 4.74 -15.63
N TYR A 188 14.92 5.83 -15.03
CA TYR A 188 14.63 7.05 -15.77
C TYR A 188 15.84 7.70 -16.45
N ALA A 189 17.02 7.56 -15.84
CA ALA A 189 18.27 8.09 -16.39
C ALA A 189 18.77 7.27 -17.59
N GLU A 190 18.26 6.04 -17.78
CA GLU A 190 18.63 5.14 -18.86
C GLU A 190 17.73 5.35 -20.10
N ALA A 191 18.16 4.83 -21.25
CA ALA A 191 17.35 4.84 -22.47
C ALA A 191 16.23 3.79 -22.38
N VAL A 192 15.08 4.18 -21.83
CA VAL A 192 13.88 3.34 -21.74
C VAL A 192 13.15 3.34 -23.08
N THR A 193 13.03 2.17 -23.72
CA THR A 193 12.28 2.02 -24.98
C THR A 193 10.95 1.30 -24.78
N MET A 194 10.03 1.50 -25.72
CA MET A 194 8.73 0.82 -25.68
C MET A 194 8.88 -0.70 -25.84
N ASP A 195 9.83 -1.14 -26.65
CA ASP A 195 10.11 -2.57 -26.83
C ASP A 195 10.60 -3.21 -25.54
N GLN A 196 11.45 -2.51 -24.77
CA GLN A 196 11.93 -2.99 -23.48
C GLN A 196 10.80 -3.12 -22.45
N LEU A 197 9.94 -2.10 -22.35
CA LEU A 197 8.79 -2.12 -21.46
C LEU A 197 7.78 -3.22 -21.83
N ALA A 198 7.57 -3.45 -23.13
CA ALA A 198 6.65 -4.48 -23.60
C ALA A 198 7.20 -5.90 -23.39
N GLU A 199 8.50 -6.09 -23.64
CA GLU A 199 9.20 -7.36 -23.39
C GLU A 199 9.21 -7.69 -21.88
N LEU A 200 9.48 -6.69 -21.03
CA LEU A 200 9.45 -6.82 -19.57
C LEU A 200 8.08 -7.29 -19.06
N LEU A 201 7.01 -6.81 -19.68
CA LEU A 201 5.63 -7.00 -19.23
C LEU A 201 4.88 -8.08 -20.03
N GLY A 202 5.60 -8.83 -20.87
CA GLY A 202 5.06 -9.98 -21.60
C GLY A 202 3.95 -9.63 -22.59
N CYS A 203 3.92 -8.41 -23.13
CA CYS A 203 2.86 -7.92 -24.01
C CYS A 203 3.41 -7.26 -25.27
N SER A 204 2.53 -6.85 -26.20
CA SER A 204 2.98 -6.16 -27.42
C SER A 204 3.25 -4.66 -27.16
N PRO A 205 4.24 -4.05 -27.84
CA PRO A 205 4.53 -2.61 -27.70
C PRO A 205 3.32 -1.71 -27.94
N SER A 206 2.51 -2.04 -28.95
CA SER A 206 1.28 -1.30 -29.27
C SER A 206 0.19 -1.44 -28.21
N TYR A 207 0.08 -2.60 -27.57
CA TYR A 207 -0.86 -2.83 -26.46
C TYR A 207 -0.44 -2.03 -25.23
N MET A 208 0.83 -2.13 -24.84
CA MET A 208 1.36 -1.38 -23.69
C MET A 208 1.28 0.14 -23.90
N TYR A 209 1.60 0.65 -25.09
CA TYR A 209 1.46 2.08 -25.39
C TYR A 209 0.01 2.57 -25.22
N ARG A 210 -0.96 1.81 -25.74
CA ARG A 210 -2.38 2.13 -25.63
C ARG A 210 -2.86 2.06 -24.18
N LEU A 211 -2.47 1.01 -23.47
CA LEU A 211 -2.85 0.78 -22.08
C LEU A 211 -2.28 1.88 -21.17
N PHE A 212 -0.98 2.17 -21.28
CA PHE A 212 -0.32 3.23 -20.54
C PHE A 212 -0.95 4.60 -20.82
N LYS A 213 -1.25 4.91 -22.09
CA LYS A 213 -1.88 6.19 -22.45
C LYS A 213 -3.34 6.29 -21.96
N ALA A 214 -4.07 5.18 -21.94
CA ALA A 214 -5.45 5.14 -21.45
C ALA A 214 -5.51 5.35 -19.93
N GLU A 215 -4.57 4.78 -19.18
CA GLU A 215 -4.54 4.88 -17.71
C GLU A 215 -3.84 6.15 -17.20
N ILE A 216 -2.72 6.56 -17.80
CA ILE A 216 -1.91 7.72 -17.34
C ILE A 216 -2.30 9.02 -18.06
N GLY A 217 -3.09 8.94 -19.13
CA GLY A 217 -3.50 10.09 -19.94
C GLY A 217 -2.38 10.72 -20.79
N ARG A 218 -1.14 10.23 -20.67
CA ARG A 218 0.05 10.69 -21.41
C ARG A 218 0.82 9.50 -21.95
N SER A 219 1.61 9.71 -23.00
CA SER A 219 2.46 8.63 -23.50
C SER A 219 3.63 8.32 -22.54
N PRO A 220 4.16 7.08 -22.54
CA PRO A 220 5.32 6.73 -21.72
C PRO A 220 6.52 7.66 -21.90
N ASN A 221 6.79 8.11 -23.13
CA ASN A 221 7.87 9.05 -23.42
C ASN A 221 7.61 10.44 -22.83
N GLU A 222 6.38 10.95 -22.89
CA GLU A 222 6.02 12.23 -22.27
C GLU A 222 6.12 12.14 -20.75
N TYR A 223 5.71 11.02 -20.17
CA TYR A 223 5.83 10.74 -18.74
C TYR A 223 7.30 10.69 -18.30
N LEU A 224 8.14 9.94 -19.01
CA LEU A 224 9.58 9.86 -18.77
C LEU A 224 10.27 11.23 -18.87
N ILE A 225 9.94 12.03 -19.90
CA ILE A 225 10.47 13.40 -20.04
C ILE A 225 10.08 14.25 -18.82
N GLY A 226 8.81 14.24 -18.43
CA GLY A 226 8.33 15.00 -17.27
C GLY A 226 9.10 14.64 -16.00
N MET A 227 9.28 13.34 -15.76
CA MET A 227 9.96 12.83 -14.58
C MET A 227 11.47 13.14 -14.58
N ARG A 228 12.16 13.04 -15.71
CA ARG A 228 13.56 13.47 -15.86
C ARG A 228 13.73 14.96 -15.54
N LEU A 229 12.80 15.80 -15.98
CA LEU A 229 12.83 17.23 -15.72
C LEU A 229 12.54 17.56 -14.25
N GLU A 230 11.65 16.81 -13.59
CA GLU A 230 11.38 16.98 -12.16
C GLU A 230 12.59 16.57 -11.31
N GLN A 231 13.23 15.43 -11.63
CA GLN A 231 14.49 15.04 -10.98
C GLN A 231 15.61 16.06 -11.23
N ALA A 232 15.68 16.62 -12.44
CA ALA A 232 16.64 17.70 -12.72
C ALA A 232 16.37 18.95 -11.89
N LYS A 233 15.10 19.29 -11.63
CA LYS A 233 14.72 20.39 -10.73
C LYS A 233 15.18 20.08 -9.30
N GLN A 234 15.00 18.85 -8.82
CA GLN A 234 15.51 18.42 -7.51
C GLN A 234 17.04 18.58 -7.41
N TYR A 235 17.79 18.14 -8.42
CA TYR A 235 19.25 18.35 -8.44
C TYR A 235 19.65 19.81 -8.51
N LEU A 236 18.90 20.66 -9.19
CA LEU A 236 19.14 22.11 -9.23
C LEU A 236 18.93 22.77 -7.85
N MET A 237 18.08 22.19 -7.00
CA MET A 237 17.76 22.68 -5.65
C MET A 237 18.71 22.14 -4.58
N THR A 238 19.05 20.86 -4.64
CA THR A 238 19.76 20.15 -3.56
C THR A 238 21.26 20.03 -3.76
N THR A 239 21.76 20.35 -4.96
CA THR A 239 23.18 20.11 -5.31
C THR A 239 23.81 21.30 -6.04
N GLU A 240 25.14 21.39 -5.97
CA GLU A 240 25.95 22.35 -6.72
C GLU A 240 26.38 21.85 -8.11
N LEU A 241 25.84 20.71 -8.58
CA LEU A 241 26.23 20.10 -9.85
C LEU A 241 26.11 21.09 -11.02
N SER A 242 27.03 21.00 -11.98
CA SER A 242 26.95 21.78 -13.21
C SER A 242 25.74 21.36 -14.04
N LEU A 243 25.29 22.25 -14.92
CA LEU A 243 24.15 21.97 -15.79
C LEU A 243 24.40 20.74 -16.70
N GLN A 244 25.66 20.52 -17.06
CA GLN A 244 26.08 19.37 -17.86
C GLN A 244 26.00 18.07 -17.07
N GLU A 245 26.45 18.07 -15.81
CA GLU A 245 26.34 16.90 -14.93
C GLU A 245 24.89 16.56 -14.65
N ILE A 246 24.04 17.55 -14.36
CA ILE A 246 22.61 17.33 -14.15
C ILE A 246 21.96 16.74 -15.39
N ALA A 247 22.22 17.31 -16.58
CA ALA A 247 21.67 16.78 -17.83
C ALA A 247 22.05 15.30 -18.04
N LEU A 248 23.32 14.95 -17.80
CA LEU A 248 23.79 13.57 -17.89
C LEU A 248 23.15 12.66 -16.84
N SER A 249 23.03 13.11 -15.59
CA SER A 249 22.43 12.36 -14.48
C SER A 249 20.96 12.04 -14.70
N VAL A 250 20.22 12.88 -15.42
CA VAL A 250 18.82 12.64 -15.76
C VAL A 250 18.62 12.04 -17.17
N GLY A 251 19.69 11.61 -17.83
CA GLY A 251 19.63 10.85 -19.09
C GLY A 251 19.57 11.69 -20.38
N TYR A 252 20.03 12.95 -20.36
CA TYR A 252 20.21 13.79 -21.54
C TYR A 252 21.69 13.97 -21.89
N ALA A 253 22.07 13.57 -23.10
CA ALA A 253 23.42 13.81 -23.62
C ALA A 253 23.65 15.27 -24.05
N ASP A 254 22.60 15.98 -24.48
CA ASP A 254 22.65 17.36 -24.97
C ASP A 254 22.05 18.33 -23.95
N VAL A 255 22.92 19.17 -23.37
CA VAL A 255 22.60 20.20 -22.38
C VAL A 255 21.68 21.29 -22.94
N TYR A 256 21.83 21.64 -24.22
CA TYR A 256 21.00 22.65 -24.88
C TYR A 256 19.59 22.13 -25.14
N TYR A 257 19.46 20.85 -25.52
CA TYR A 257 18.17 20.19 -25.65
C TYR A 257 17.46 20.09 -24.29
N PHE A 258 18.17 19.62 -23.26
CA PHE A 258 17.67 19.58 -21.88
C PHE A 258 17.18 20.95 -21.40
N SER A 259 17.98 22.01 -21.58
CA SER A 259 17.64 23.36 -21.12
C SER A 259 16.38 23.91 -21.79
N ARG A 260 16.16 23.60 -23.08
CA ARG A 260 14.94 23.98 -23.81
C ARG A 260 13.73 23.24 -23.29
N LEU A 261 13.84 21.93 -23.03
CA LEU A 261 12.76 21.13 -22.46
C LEU A 261 12.41 21.59 -21.04
N PHE A 262 13.41 21.84 -20.20
CA PHE A 262 13.20 22.36 -18.85
C PHE A 262 12.46 23.70 -18.85
N LYS A 263 12.88 24.64 -19.69
CA LYS A 263 12.21 25.95 -19.82
C LYS A 263 10.79 25.81 -20.37
N LYS A 264 10.55 24.86 -21.28
CA LYS A 264 9.21 24.58 -21.81
C LYS A 264 8.28 24.05 -20.72
N GLN A 265 8.78 23.22 -19.81
CA GLN A 265 8.00 22.61 -18.73
C GLN A 265 7.74 23.56 -17.55
N PHE A 266 8.76 24.30 -17.10
CA PHE A 266 8.70 25.10 -15.87
C PHE A 266 8.66 26.62 -16.10
N GLY A 267 8.66 27.08 -17.36
CA GLY A 267 8.60 28.50 -17.73
C GLY A 267 9.92 29.29 -17.54
N VAL A 268 10.82 28.82 -16.68
CA VAL A 268 12.12 29.45 -16.37
C VAL A 268 13.30 28.58 -16.81
N SER A 269 14.46 29.19 -17.07
CA SER A 269 15.66 28.39 -17.38
C SER A 269 16.22 27.70 -16.12
N PRO A 270 16.94 26.57 -16.26
CA PRO A 270 17.54 25.87 -15.12
C PRO A 270 18.39 26.78 -14.20
N LEU A 271 19.19 27.67 -14.78
CA LEU A 271 20.05 28.61 -14.04
C LEU A 271 19.24 29.70 -13.32
N GLN A 272 18.13 30.15 -13.91
CA GLN A 272 17.22 31.09 -13.27
C GLN A 272 16.52 30.43 -12.08
N SER A 273 16.08 29.17 -12.22
CA SER A 273 15.50 28.38 -11.14
C SER A 273 16.47 28.26 -9.95
N ARG A 274 17.74 27.95 -10.21
CA ARG A 274 18.77 27.88 -9.16
C ARG A 274 18.99 29.23 -8.44
N LYS A 275 19.03 30.34 -9.20
CA LYS A 275 19.22 31.68 -8.62
C LYS A 275 18.05 32.17 -7.79
N ALA A 276 16.82 31.85 -8.19
CA ALA A 276 15.63 32.26 -7.45
C ALA A 276 15.59 31.62 -6.05
N MET A 277 16.09 30.39 -5.91
CA MET A 277 16.01 29.61 -4.67
C MET A 277 17.21 29.84 -3.74
N ALA A 278 18.40 30.17 -4.29
CA ALA A 278 19.54 30.60 -3.48
C ALA A 278 19.28 31.90 -2.68
N ASN A 279 18.30 32.71 -3.09
CA ASN A 279 17.86 33.89 -2.34
C ASN A 279 16.95 33.54 -1.14
N ASP A 280 16.25 32.40 -1.16
CA ASP A 280 15.41 31.93 -0.05
C ASP A 280 16.25 31.25 1.04
N ASP A 281 17.26 30.46 0.67
CA ASP A 281 18.16 29.77 1.61
C ASP A 281 19.06 30.72 2.41
N ALA A 282 19.44 31.87 1.80
CA ALA A 282 20.18 32.92 2.50
C ALA A 282 19.42 33.51 3.69
N MET A 283 18.08 33.34 3.74
CA MET A 283 17.24 33.78 4.85
C MET A 283 17.09 32.70 5.94
N GLN A 284 17.33 31.42 5.63
CA GLN A 284 17.18 30.28 6.55
C GLN A 284 18.49 29.86 7.23
N LEU A 285 19.65 30.11 6.63
CA LEU A 285 20.96 29.75 7.17
C LEU A 285 21.54 30.82 8.10
N ASN A 286 20.75 31.28 9.07
CA ASN A 286 21.26 32.13 10.15
C ASN A 286 21.65 31.25 11.36
N PRO A 287 22.95 31.07 11.65
CA PRO A 287 23.44 30.20 12.73
C PRO A 287 23.10 30.69 14.15
N SER A 288 22.37 31.80 14.29
CA SER A 288 21.86 32.30 15.57
C SER A 288 20.46 31.77 15.95
N ASN A 289 19.84 30.93 15.12
CA ASN A 289 18.63 30.19 15.50
C ASN A 289 18.99 28.83 16.15
N PRO A 290 18.58 28.58 17.40
CA PRO A 290 18.93 27.33 18.08
C PRO A 290 18.14 26.13 17.52
N SER A 291 18.84 25.01 17.34
CA SER A 291 18.27 23.69 17.02
C SER A 291 17.26 23.22 18.09
N LEU A 292 16.14 22.66 17.65
CA LEU A 292 15.00 22.23 18.49
C LEU A 292 15.21 20.90 19.24
N SER A 293 16.40 20.29 19.17
CA SER A 293 16.70 19.05 19.90
C SER A 293 17.66 19.31 21.07
N SER A 294 17.13 19.35 22.29
CA SER A 294 17.91 19.42 23.54
C SER A 294 17.98 18.02 24.18
N ILE A 295 19.16 17.37 24.12
CA ILE A 295 19.42 16.11 24.86
C ILE A 295 19.90 16.39 26.31
N VAL A 296 20.07 17.66 26.71
CA VAL A 296 20.41 18.04 28.09
C VAL A 296 19.72 19.36 28.45
N PRO A 297 19.07 19.49 29.63
CA PRO A 297 18.52 20.76 30.06
C PRO A 297 19.66 21.75 30.32
N SER A 298 19.66 22.87 29.59
CA SER A 298 20.69 23.89 29.68
C SER A 298 20.53 24.72 30.95
N LYS A 299 21.38 24.45 31.94
CA LYS A 299 21.63 25.39 33.04
C LYS A 299 22.45 26.54 32.46
N ARG A 300 21.87 27.75 32.41
CA ARG A 300 22.58 28.96 31.94
C ARG A 300 23.80 29.22 32.80
N LEU A 301 24.99 29.05 32.23
CA LEU A 301 26.22 29.66 32.74
C LEU A 301 26.42 30.96 31.99
N SER A 302 26.33 32.07 32.72
CA SER A 302 26.76 33.39 32.23
C SER A 302 28.26 33.50 32.50
N TYR A 303 29.05 33.65 31.45
CA TYR A 303 30.38 34.23 31.56
C TYR A 303 30.44 35.50 30.72
N ASN A 304 30.40 36.63 31.43
CA ASN A 304 31.01 37.87 31.00
C ASN A 304 32.53 37.74 31.23
N HIS A 305 33.34 37.77 30.18
CA HIS A 305 34.61 38.48 30.27
C HIS A 305 35.17 38.90 28.92
N ASN A 306 35.54 40.17 28.89
CA ASN A 306 36.40 40.82 27.93
C ASN A 306 37.78 40.15 27.86
N VAL A 307 38.46 40.38 26.73
CA VAL A 307 39.90 40.71 26.55
C VAL A 307 40.53 39.94 25.36
N ILE A 308 40.67 40.68 24.25
CA ILE A 308 41.88 40.99 23.44
C ILE A 308 42.95 39.89 23.25
N GLU A 309 43.30 39.59 21.98
CA GLU A 309 44.64 39.78 21.34
C GLU A 309 44.65 39.20 19.90
N ASN A 310 44.76 40.08 18.90
CA ASN A 310 45.92 40.40 18.04
C ASN A 310 46.05 39.49 16.79
N ASP A 311 45.68 39.96 15.60
CA ASP A 311 46.37 40.89 14.67
C ASP A 311 47.28 40.14 13.68
N TYR A 312 47.01 40.28 12.38
CA TYR A 312 48.04 40.49 11.34
C TYR A 312 47.37 41.02 10.05
N GLN A 313 47.51 42.32 9.87
CA GLN A 313 47.98 42.99 8.65
C GLN A 313 47.25 42.71 7.32
N ARG A 314 46.48 43.72 6.88
CA ARG A 314 46.76 44.37 5.59
C ARG A 314 46.21 45.79 5.53
N GLU A 315 47.15 46.72 5.37
CA GLU A 315 46.96 48.13 5.07
C GLU A 315 46.26 48.31 3.71
N GLY A 316 45.38 49.31 3.61
CA GLY A 316 44.75 49.68 2.35
C GLY A 316 43.50 50.54 2.54
N GLU A 317 43.73 51.81 2.86
CA GLU A 317 42.85 52.99 2.83
C GLU A 317 41.40 52.82 2.35
N ILE A 318 40.48 53.18 3.25
CA ILE A 318 39.05 53.39 3.01
C ILE A 318 38.85 54.68 2.20
N PRO A 319 37.89 54.68 1.26
CA PRO A 319 36.98 55.82 1.16
C PRO A 319 35.51 55.36 1.22
N LEU A 320 34.85 55.80 2.29
CA LEU A 320 33.41 56.00 2.37
C LEU A 320 33.06 57.16 1.42
N PHE A 321 32.14 56.96 0.47
CA PHE A 321 31.08 57.94 0.18
C PHE A 321 29.97 57.39 -0.75
N SER A 322 28.75 57.57 -0.25
CA SER A 322 27.46 57.76 -0.92
C SER A 322 26.88 56.65 -1.82
N ASN A 323 25.70 56.16 -1.43
CA ASN A 323 24.61 56.11 -2.40
C ASN A 323 23.26 56.47 -1.76
N ASN A 324 22.67 57.53 -2.28
CA ASN A 324 21.35 58.05 -2.03
C ASN A 324 20.29 57.07 -2.54
N ARG A 325 19.34 56.61 -1.70
CA ARG A 325 18.00 56.21 -2.16
C ARG A 325 16.88 56.62 -1.19
N SER A 326 16.26 57.74 -1.56
CA SER A 326 14.82 58.06 -1.52
C SER A 326 14.01 57.79 -0.24
N LYS A 327 13.73 58.89 0.49
CA LYS A 327 12.69 59.06 1.53
C LYS A 327 11.26 59.10 0.97
N ALA A 328 10.91 58.21 0.02
CA ALA A 328 9.58 58.21 -0.62
C ALA A 328 8.63 57.12 -0.09
N SER A 329 9.11 56.20 0.78
CA SER A 329 8.31 55.05 1.24
C SER A 329 7.48 55.31 2.52
N MET A 330 7.86 56.29 3.34
CA MET A 330 7.17 56.54 4.63
C MET A 330 5.87 57.36 4.52
N THR A 331 5.70 58.16 3.47
CA THR A 331 4.52 59.03 3.31
C THR A 331 3.29 58.29 2.76
N ALA A 332 3.47 57.21 2.00
CA ALA A 332 2.36 56.42 1.47
C ALA A 332 1.66 55.59 2.55
N MET A 333 2.41 55.11 3.54
CA MET A 333 1.86 54.25 4.62
C MET A 333 1.06 55.06 5.65
N VAL A 334 1.41 56.33 5.88
CA VAL A 334 0.67 57.22 6.79
C VAL A 334 -0.68 57.66 6.18
N MET A 335 -0.76 57.81 4.85
CA MET A 335 -2.02 58.18 4.17
C MET A 335 -3.05 57.05 4.12
N ILE A 336 -2.60 55.78 4.09
CA ILE A 336 -3.49 54.60 4.12
C ILE A 336 -4.02 54.34 5.53
N CYS A 337 -3.22 54.60 6.57
CA CYS A 337 -3.69 54.47 7.95
C CYS A 337 -4.68 55.58 8.35
N LEU A 338 -4.62 56.76 7.71
CA LEU A 338 -5.54 57.86 8.00
C LEU A 338 -6.93 57.67 7.35
N SER A 339 -7.04 56.94 6.22
CA SER A 339 -8.33 56.66 5.58
C SER A 339 -9.14 55.58 6.30
N LEU A 340 -8.47 54.62 6.95
CA LEU A 340 -9.13 53.56 7.74
C LEU A 340 -9.72 54.07 9.06
N LEU A 341 -9.23 55.18 9.61
CA LEU A 341 -9.72 55.75 10.87
C LEU A 341 -10.95 56.66 10.70
N ILE A 342 -11.31 57.06 9.48
CA ILE A 342 -12.45 57.97 9.22
C ILE A 342 -13.76 57.22 8.96
N SER A 343 -13.74 55.92 8.66
CA SER A 343 -14.96 55.10 8.46
C SER A 343 -15.60 54.54 9.75
N ALA A 344 -15.04 54.83 10.93
CA ALA A 344 -15.51 54.26 12.20
C ALA A 344 -16.39 55.20 13.06
N CYS A 345 -16.72 56.40 12.57
CA CYS A 345 -17.57 57.36 13.28
C CYS A 345 -18.76 57.80 12.42
N GLN A 346 -19.71 56.91 12.18
CA GLN A 346 -21.08 57.29 11.84
C GLN A 346 -22.08 56.33 12.48
N ALA A 347 -22.26 56.46 13.80
CA ALA A 347 -23.40 55.92 14.52
C ALA A 347 -24.29 57.10 14.94
N GLY A 348 -25.40 57.28 14.22
CA GLY A 348 -26.42 58.29 14.49
C GLY A 348 -27.81 57.69 14.22
N SER A 349 -28.66 57.76 15.23
CA SER A 349 -30.01 57.20 15.37
C SER A 349 -30.97 57.41 14.18
N ASN A 350 -31.73 56.37 13.80
CA ASN A 350 -33.21 56.40 13.92
C ASN A 350 -33.94 55.10 13.55
N ASN A 351 -35.12 54.99 14.16
CA ASN A 351 -36.18 53.99 14.15
C ASN A 351 -36.58 53.27 12.83
N ALA A 352 -36.95 52.00 13.05
CA ALA A 352 -38.15 51.27 12.61
C ALA A 352 -38.37 50.90 11.12
N SER A 353 -38.68 49.60 10.98
CA SER A 353 -39.54 48.94 9.98
C SER A 353 -38.89 48.29 8.75
N SER A 354 -38.80 46.95 8.84
CA SER A 354 -39.10 45.93 7.83
C SER A 354 -38.47 46.02 6.43
N ALA A 355 -37.53 45.12 6.15
CA ALA A 355 -37.54 44.20 5.02
C ALA A 355 -36.38 43.21 5.18
N GLY A 356 -36.64 41.93 4.92
CA GLY A 356 -35.70 40.85 5.18
C GLY A 356 -34.41 40.95 4.39
N THR A 357 -33.34 40.50 5.05
CA THR A 357 -32.22 39.85 4.38
C THR A 357 -31.87 38.67 5.27
N GLU A 358 -32.17 37.47 4.78
CA GLU A 358 -31.65 36.22 5.33
C GLU A 358 -30.12 36.34 5.35
N GLY A 359 -29.55 36.53 6.54
CA GLY A 359 -28.14 36.30 6.77
C GLY A 359 -27.93 34.79 6.79
N GLU A 360 -26.98 34.32 5.99
CA GLU A 360 -26.49 32.94 5.97
C GLU A 360 -26.32 32.41 7.41
N PRO A 361 -26.73 31.16 7.68
CA PRO A 361 -26.54 30.60 9.01
C PRO A 361 -25.04 30.50 9.24
N THR A 362 -24.56 31.22 10.26
CA THR A 362 -23.27 30.92 10.87
C THR A 362 -23.39 29.49 11.39
N SER A 363 -22.89 28.52 10.62
CA SER A 363 -23.00 27.10 10.95
C SER A 363 -22.36 26.87 12.30
N ALA A 364 -23.18 26.58 13.31
CA ALA A 364 -22.69 26.32 14.65
C ALA A 364 -21.72 25.13 14.57
N THR A 365 -20.52 25.27 15.14
CA THR A 365 -19.49 24.23 15.15
C THR A 365 -19.41 23.55 16.52
N ARG A 366 -18.83 22.34 16.55
CA ARG A 366 -18.52 21.62 17.79
C ARG A 366 -17.19 20.90 17.65
N LEU A 367 -16.51 20.69 18.77
CA LEU A 367 -15.24 19.98 18.80
C LEU A 367 -15.48 18.46 18.83
N TYR A 368 -14.76 17.71 18.02
CA TYR A 368 -14.81 16.26 17.98
C TYR A 368 -13.41 15.67 18.13
N LYS A 369 -13.26 14.71 19.04
CA LYS A 369 -11.98 14.05 19.35
C LYS A 369 -11.86 12.74 18.58
N HIS A 370 -10.74 12.54 17.92
CA HIS A 370 -10.40 11.30 17.19
C HIS A 370 -8.88 11.04 17.27
N LYS A 371 -8.40 9.97 16.61
CA LYS A 371 -7.01 9.49 16.71
C LYS A 371 -5.97 10.56 16.37
N TYR A 372 -6.29 11.51 15.49
CA TYR A 372 -5.37 12.57 15.04
C TYR A 372 -5.56 13.90 15.79
N GLY A 373 -6.30 13.90 16.90
CA GLY A 373 -6.47 15.05 17.79
C GLY A 373 -7.92 15.52 17.88
N GLU A 374 -8.09 16.83 17.99
CA GLU A 374 -9.40 17.47 18.08
C GLU A 374 -9.66 18.27 16.80
N THR A 375 -10.77 17.99 16.12
CA THR A 375 -11.21 18.69 14.90
C THR A 375 -12.50 19.44 15.21
N GLU A 376 -12.55 20.72 14.85
CA GLU A 376 -13.79 21.50 14.86
C GLU A 376 -14.64 21.13 13.64
N ILE A 377 -15.81 20.54 13.87
CA ILE A 377 -16.73 20.06 12.83
C ILE A 377 -18.03 20.87 12.85
N PRO A 378 -18.77 20.95 11.73
CA PRO A 378 -20.14 21.49 11.75
C PRO A 378 -21.02 20.71 12.73
N SER A 379 -21.87 21.40 13.49
CA SER A 379 -22.84 20.75 14.38
C SER A 379 -23.91 19.98 13.61
N GLN A 380 -24.13 20.37 12.34
CA GLN A 380 -25.06 19.69 11.44
C GLN A 380 -24.48 19.63 10.02
N PRO A 381 -23.54 18.69 9.75
CA PRO A 381 -22.90 18.55 8.46
C PRO A 381 -23.92 18.31 7.34
N GLN A 382 -23.77 19.02 6.21
CA GLN A 382 -24.67 18.94 5.04
C GLN A 382 -23.98 18.34 3.82
N ARG A 383 -22.66 18.50 3.71
CA ARG A 383 -21.86 18.18 2.52
C ARG A 383 -20.76 17.20 2.89
N VAL A 384 -21.17 15.98 3.19
CA VAL A 384 -20.27 14.99 3.78
C VAL A 384 -19.67 14.08 2.71
N VAL A 385 -18.36 13.89 2.75
CA VAL A 385 -17.66 12.85 1.99
C VAL A 385 -17.29 11.71 2.93
N THR A 386 -17.46 10.47 2.48
CA THR A 386 -16.94 9.30 3.22
C THR A 386 -16.10 8.41 2.32
N ALA A 387 -15.11 7.70 2.86
CA ALA A 387 -14.41 6.67 2.10
C ALA A 387 -14.90 5.25 2.37
N TYR A 388 -15.54 5.01 3.52
CA TYR A 388 -15.85 3.66 4.03
C TYR A 388 -17.29 3.51 4.52
N HIS A 389 -17.83 4.51 5.22
CA HIS A 389 -19.10 4.39 5.96
C HIS A 389 -20.35 4.68 5.08
N LEU A 390 -20.34 4.31 3.80
CA LEU A 390 -21.44 4.60 2.87
C LEU A 390 -22.78 4.04 3.38
N GLY A 391 -22.85 2.74 3.68
CA GLY A 391 -24.09 2.11 4.14
C GLY A 391 -24.59 2.65 5.49
N HIS A 392 -23.68 3.08 6.37
CA HIS A 392 -24.04 3.71 7.64
C HIS A 392 -24.73 5.06 7.41
N MET A 393 -24.17 5.90 6.54
CA MET A 393 -24.74 7.20 6.22
C MET A 393 -26.12 7.05 5.57
N LEU A 394 -26.25 6.15 4.60
CA LEU A 394 -27.51 5.90 3.92
C LEU A 394 -28.59 5.36 4.86
N ALA A 395 -28.23 4.49 5.81
CA ALA A 395 -29.15 4.01 6.84
C ALA A 395 -29.65 5.13 7.77
N LEU A 396 -28.83 6.15 8.02
CA LEU A 396 -29.19 7.36 8.78
C LEU A 396 -29.91 8.42 7.94
N GLY A 397 -30.24 8.12 6.69
CA GLY A 397 -30.90 9.04 5.76
C GLY A 397 -29.99 10.17 5.27
N VAL A 398 -28.66 10.01 5.36
CA VAL A 398 -27.68 10.98 4.88
C VAL A 398 -27.01 10.44 3.61
N ARG A 399 -27.10 11.19 2.51
CA ARG A 399 -26.43 10.83 1.26
C ARG A 399 -25.06 11.52 1.18
N PRO A 400 -23.94 10.79 1.19
CA PRO A 400 -22.63 11.40 1.01
C PRO A 400 -22.44 11.92 -0.43
N LEU A 401 -21.57 12.90 -0.59
CA LEU A 401 -21.17 13.44 -1.89
C LEU A 401 -20.28 12.48 -2.68
N GLY A 402 -19.52 11.64 -1.99
CA GLY A 402 -18.65 10.66 -2.62
C GLY A 402 -18.27 9.51 -1.69
N ALA A 403 -17.86 8.40 -2.33
CA ALA A 403 -17.37 7.18 -1.70
C ALA A 403 -16.19 6.58 -2.50
N ALA A 404 -15.39 5.73 -1.84
CA ALA A 404 -14.29 5.03 -2.51
C ALA A 404 -14.82 4.05 -3.58
N THR A 405 -14.05 3.84 -4.65
CA THR A 405 -14.46 2.98 -5.78
C THR A 405 -14.92 1.59 -5.33
N TYR A 406 -14.15 0.95 -4.46
CA TYR A 406 -14.45 -0.40 -3.97
C TYR A 406 -15.75 -0.44 -3.16
N ILE A 407 -16.02 0.58 -2.33
CA ILE A 407 -17.26 0.64 -1.55
C ILE A 407 -18.47 0.77 -2.48
N LEU A 408 -18.38 1.61 -3.53
CA LEU A 408 -19.46 1.78 -4.50
C LEU A 408 -19.74 0.49 -5.27
N GLN A 409 -18.71 -0.14 -5.81
CA GLN A 409 -18.84 -1.34 -6.65
C GLN A 409 -19.60 -2.47 -5.95
N TYR A 410 -19.32 -2.71 -4.67
CA TYR A 410 -19.99 -3.77 -3.91
C TYR A 410 -21.36 -3.34 -3.37
N SER A 411 -21.56 -2.03 -3.15
CA SER A 411 -22.81 -1.49 -2.62
C SER A 411 -23.90 -1.33 -3.68
N GLU A 412 -23.58 -1.17 -4.96
CA GLU A 412 -24.55 -0.92 -6.05
C GLU A 412 -25.66 -1.98 -6.14
N SER A 413 -25.35 -3.23 -5.79
CA SER A 413 -26.34 -4.32 -5.78
C SER A 413 -27.29 -4.28 -4.58
N ALA A 414 -26.88 -3.62 -3.50
CA ALA A 414 -27.51 -3.70 -2.19
C ALA A 414 -28.25 -2.42 -1.78
N MET A 415 -27.86 -1.26 -2.31
CA MET A 415 -28.37 0.05 -1.94
C MET A 415 -28.31 1.05 -3.10
N ASP A 416 -29.10 2.12 -3.01
CA ASP A 416 -29.13 3.19 -4.00
C ASP A 416 -27.94 4.15 -3.84
N THR A 417 -26.91 3.94 -4.64
CA THR A 417 -25.70 4.77 -4.70
C THR A 417 -25.81 5.95 -5.68
N SER A 418 -27.00 6.20 -6.25
CA SER A 418 -27.18 7.28 -7.23
C SER A 418 -26.78 8.65 -6.64
N GLY A 419 -26.04 9.42 -7.45
CA GLY A 419 -25.54 10.74 -7.04
C GLY A 419 -24.35 10.73 -6.09
N VAL A 420 -23.83 9.57 -5.68
CA VAL A 420 -22.58 9.46 -4.92
C VAL A 420 -21.42 9.37 -5.90
N VAL A 421 -20.48 10.31 -5.83
CA VAL A 421 -19.33 10.38 -6.76
C VAL A 421 -18.26 9.36 -6.39
N ASP A 422 -17.73 8.66 -7.41
CA ASP A 422 -16.57 7.77 -7.24
C ASP A 422 -15.27 8.58 -7.06
N LEU A 423 -14.75 8.53 -5.84
CA LEU A 423 -13.56 9.25 -5.41
C LEU A 423 -12.24 8.57 -5.85
N GLY A 424 -12.29 7.34 -6.34
CA GLY A 424 -11.12 6.57 -6.76
C GLY A 424 -10.62 5.55 -5.71
N ALA A 425 -9.66 4.74 -6.14
CA ALA A 425 -8.82 3.88 -5.31
C ALA A 425 -7.38 3.93 -5.86
N PRO A 426 -6.45 4.70 -5.25
CA PRO A 426 -6.60 5.49 -4.02
C PRO A 426 -7.51 6.72 -4.20
N LEU A 427 -7.87 7.37 -3.09
CA LEU A 427 -8.78 8.53 -3.12
C LEU A 427 -8.10 9.73 -3.79
N SER A 428 -8.85 10.44 -4.64
CA SER A 428 -8.38 11.68 -5.27
C SER A 428 -8.73 12.89 -4.41
N LEU A 429 -7.72 13.55 -3.84
CA LEU A 429 -7.88 14.82 -3.12
C LEU A 429 -8.48 15.92 -4.00
N GLU A 430 -8.16 15.94 -5.30
CA GLU A 430 -8.74 16.89 -6.27
C GLU A 430 -10.25 16.68 -6.40
N LYS A 431 -10.69 15.43 -6.63
CA LYS A 431 -12.13 15.12 -6.70
C LYS A 431 -12.84 15.47 -5.40
N ILE A 432 -12.22 15.23 -4.25
CA ILE A 432 -12.82 15.56 -2.95
C ILE A 432 -12.92 17.07 -2.78
N ALA A 433 -11.90 17.84 -3.18
CA ALA A 433 -11.93 19.30 -3.12
C ALA A 433 -13.01 19.90 -4.04
N ASP A 434 -13.18 19.35 -5.26
CA ASP A 434 -14.22 19.77 -6.21
C ASP A 434 -15.65 19.57 -5.69
N LEU A 435 -15.83 18.65 -4.74
CA LEU A 435 -17.11 18.42 -4.07
C LEU A 435 -17.39 19.44 -2.96
N GLU A 436 -16.45 20.31 -2.61
CA GLU A 436 -16.60 21.32 -1.55
C GLU A 436 -17.26 20.75 -0.26
N PRO A 437 -16.68 19.70 0.36
CA PRO A 437 -17.28 19.08 1.54
C PRO A 437 -17.16 20.00 2.78
N ASP A 438 -18.13 19.89 3.68
CA ASP A 438 -18.07 20.53 5.01
C ASP A 438 -17.59 19.56 6.11
N LEU A 439 -17.51 18.27 5.79
CA LEU A 439 -16.94 17.22 6.64
C LEU A 439 -16.43 16.06 5.78
N ILE A 440 -15.25 15.54 6.12
CA ILE A 440 -14.66 14.34 5.53
C ILE A 440 -14.55 13.26 6.61
N ILE A 441 -15.12 12.08 6.35
CA ILE A 441 -15.14 10.94 7.28
C ILE A 441 -14.40 9.75 6.66
N LEU A 442 -13.31 9.32 7.27
CA LEU A 442 -12.42 8.29 6.73
C LEU A 442 -12.06 7.27 7.82
N ILE A 443 -11.45 6.16 7.40
CA ILE A 443 -10.67 5.28 8.28
C ILE A 443 -9.20 5.37 7.89
N GLU A 444 -8.31 4.99 8.80
CA GLU A 444 -6.85 5.16 8.65
C GLU A 444 -6.29 4.51 7.37
N ALA A 445 -6.86 3.38 6.95
CA ALA A 445 -6.47 2.66 5.73
C ALA A 445 -6.51 3.51 4.44
N TYR A 446 -7.29 4.61 4.41
CA TYR A 446 -7.39 5.50 3.25
C TYR A 446 -6.45 6.70 3.27
N LEU A 447 -5.73 6.93 4.38
CA LEU A 447 -4.91 8.13 4.56
C LEU A 447 -3.62 8.07 3.73
N GLU A 448 -2.72 7.14 4.05
CA GLU A 448 -1.38 7.06 3.43
C GLU A 448 -1.42 6.94 1.89
N PRO A 449 -2.28 6.10 1.29
CA PRO A 449 -2.35 5.99 -0.18
C PRO A 449 -2.84 7.27 -0.88
N SER A 450 -3.43 8.22 -0.14
CA SER A 450 -4.20 9.34 -0.68
C SER A 450 -3.69 10.71 -0.20
N GLY A 451 -2.45 10.79 0.28
CA GLY A 451 -1.82 12.06 0.69
C GLY A 451 -1.83 12.34 2.20
N GLY A 452 -2.15 11.34 3.02
CA GLY A 452 -2.10 11.41 4.48
C GLY A 452 -3.18 12.30 5.09
N TYR A 453 -3.26 12.32 6.43
CA TYR A 453 -4.23 13.14 7.16
C TYR A 453 -4.15 14.62 6.79
N GLU A 454 -2.93 15.16 6.63
CA GLU A 454 -2.74 16.57 6.27
C GLU A 454 -3.40 16.93 4.93
N GLY A 455 -3.37 16.03 3.95
CA GLY A 455 -3.98 16.25 2.63
C GLY A 455 -5.48 16.50 2.72
N PHE A 456 -6.20 15.64 3.46
CA PHE A 456 -7.64 15.77 3.66
C PHE A 456 -7.99 16.98 4.54
N SER A 457 -7.21 17.22 5.60
CA SER A 457 -7.45 18.34 6.53
C SER A 457 -7.34 19.73 5.88
N LYS A 458 -6.61 19.84 4.75
CA LYS A 458 -6.51 21.07 3.95
C LYS A 458 -7.75 21.33 3.09
N ILE A 459 -8.60 20.32 2.90
CA ILE A 459 -9.83 20.43 2.10
C ILE A 459 -11.00 20.80 3.00
N ALA A 460 -11.24 20.04 4.06
CA ALA A 460 -12.34 20.24 4.99
C ALA A 460 -12.03 19.61 6.37
N PRO A 461 -12.80 19.94 7.43
CA PRO A 461 -12.74 19.23 8.70
C PRO A 461 -12.74 17.72 8.47
N THR A 462 -11.68 17.06 8.91
CA THR A 462 -11.48 15.63 8.67
C THR A 462 -11.51 14.88 9.99
N VAL A 463 -12.31 13.82 10.03
CA VAL A 463 -12.44 12.91 11.17
C VAL A 463 -12.08 11.51 10.72
N VAL A 464 -11.12 10.90 11.42
CA VAL A 464 -10.70 9.52 11.17
C VAL A 464 -11.31 8.62 12.23
N LEU A 465 -12.19 7.71 11.81
CA LEU A 465 -12.87 6.75 12.67
C LEU A 465 -12.10 5.44 12.72
N GLU A 466 -12.24 4.74 13.84
CA GLU A 466 -11.82 3.34 13.97
C GLU A 466 -12.90 2.45 13.34
N ALA A 467 -12.49 1.47 12.53
CA ALA A 467 -13.41 0.49 11.98
C ALA A 467 -13.59 -0.64 13.01
N ASN A 468 -14.65 -0.58 13.83
CA ASN A 468 -14.84 -1.54 14.93
C ASN A 468 -15.22 -2.94 14.43
N GLN A 469 -15.57 -3.07 13.15
CA GLN A 469 -16.15 -4.29 12.57
C GLN A 469 -17.43 -4.72 13.31
N ASP A 470 -18.19 -3.74 13.83
CA ASP A 470 -19.43 -3.95 14.58
C ASP A 470 -20.49 -2.94 14.12
N PRO A 471 -21.58 -3.39 13.46
CA PRO A 471 -22.60 -2.49 12.92
C PRO A 471 -23.21 -1.56 13.96
N VAL A 472 -23.40 -2.04 15.20
CA VAL A 472 -24.05 -1.29 16.28
C VAL A 472 -23.13 -0.18 16.81
N LYS A 473 -21.83 -0.47 16.95
CA LYS A 473 -20.84 0.54 17.36
C LYS A 473 -20.60 1.56 16.26
N ASP A 474 -20.41 1.08 15.04
CA ASP A 474 -20.06 1.92 13.91
C ASP A 474 -21.23 2.86 13.51
N ILE A 475 -22.49 2.39 13.52
CA ILE A 475 -23.64 3.27 13.25
C ILE A 475 -23.85 4.31 14.35
N ARG A 476 -23.60 3.97 15.61
CA ARG A 476 -23.70 4.91 16.73
C ARG A 476 -22.64 6.01 16.61
N LEU A 477 -21.42 5.64 16.21
CA LEU A 477 -20.32 6.57 15.97
C LEU A 477 -20.61 7.54 14.82
N VAL A 478 -21.08 7.01 13.68
CA VAL A 478 -21.47 7.81 12.51
C VAL A 478 -22.68 8.69 12.83
N GLY A 479 -23.67 8.14 13.55
CA GLY A 479 -24.86 8.87 13.99
C GLY A 479 -24.51 10.01 14.94
N GLU A 480 -23.59 9.81 15.88
CA GLU A 480 -23.07 10.89 16.70
C GLU A 480 -22.42 11.97 15.85
N LEU A 481 -21.56 11.60 14.89
CA LEU A 481 -20.81 12.55 14.08
C LEU A 481 -21.72 13.43 13.19
N LEU A 482 -22.79 12.83 12.64
CA LEU A 482 -23.75 13.48 11.75
C LEU A 482 -24.93 14.15 12.46
N ASN A 483 -24.97 14.13 13.80
CA ASN A 483 -26.11 14.61 14.60
C ASN A 483 -27.41 13.87 14.26
N LYS A 484 -27.29 12.53 14.12
CA LYS A 484 -28.32 11.54 13.77
C LYS A 484 -28.41 10.43 14.82
N LYS A 485 -28.29 10.81 16.11
CA LYS A 485 -28.26 9.84 17.23
C LYS A 485 -29.59 9.09 17.37
N ASP A 486 -30.70 9.78 17.19
CA ASP A 486 -32.04 9.18 17.33
C ASP A 486 -32.29 8.15 16.22
N GLU A 487 -31.91 8.45 14.98
CA GLU A 487 -32.01 7.50 13.86
C GLU A 487 -31.07 6.30 14.04
N ALA A 488 -29.87 6.52 14.60
CA ALA A 488 -28.95 5.43 14.91
C ALA A 488 -29.54 4.49 15.98
N GLU A 489 -30.06 5.02 17.09
CA GLU A 489 -30.67 4.20 18.15
C GLU A 489 -31.97 3.52 17.69
N GLN A 490 -32.73 4.14 16.78
CA GLN A 490 -33.86 3.48 16.15
C GLN A 490 -33.40 2.26 15.35
N TRP A 491 -32.41 2.40 14.47
CA TRP A 491 -31.89 1.28 13.70
C TRP A 491 -31.33 0.17 14.60
N ILE A 492 -30.62 0.54 15.69
CA ILE A 492 -30.07 -0.42 16.66
C ILE A 492 -31.20 -1.20 17.33
N THR A 493 -32.29 -0.53 17.73
CA THR A 493 -33.46 -1.19 18.31
C THR A 493 -34.08 -2.19 17.34
N GLU A 494 -34.19 -1.83 16.06
CA GLU A 494 -34.70 -2.72 15.00
C GLU A 494 -33.76 -3.92 14.77
N TYR A 495 -32.45 -3.69 14.77
CA TYR A 495 -31.44 -4.74 14.62
C TYR A 495 -31.45 -5.71 15.80
N ASP A 496 -31.48 -5.20 17.03
CA ASP A 496 -31.54 -6.01 18.26
C ASP A 496 -32.80 -6.88 18.29
N ALA A 497 -33.95 -6.33 17.88
CA ALA A 497 -35.19 -7.10 17.78
C ALA A 497 -35.08 -8.23 16.74
N LYS A 498 -34.46 -7.98 15.59
CA LYS A 498 -34.21 -9.00 14.56
C LYS A 498 -33.24 -10.07 15.05
N ILE A 499 -32.15 -9.68 15.71
CA ILE A 499 -31.19 -10.60 16.30
C ILE A 499 -31.86 -11.48 17.34
N ALA A 500 -32.66 -10.91 18.24
CA ALA A 500 -33.39 -11.69 19.25
C ALA A 500 -34.34 -12.71 18.62
N ALA A 501 -35.13 -12.30 17.62
CA ALA A 501 -36.06 -13.18 16.93
C ALA A 501 -35.35 -14.32 16.19
N THR A 502 -34.26 -14.04 15.48
CA THR A 502 -33.50 -15.06 14.73
C THR A 502 -32.67 -15.96 15.64
N LYS A 503 -32.12 -15.44 16.75
CA LYS A 503 -31.41 -16.21 17.77
C LYS A 503 -32.28 -17.31 18.34
N GLU A 504 -33.54 -17.00 18.66
CA GLU A 504 -34.48 -17.96 19.21
C GLU A 504 -34.76 -19.10 18.21
N VAL A 505 -34.97 -18.78 16.94
CA VAL A 505 -35.20 -19.77 15.88
C VAL A 505 -33.97 -20.65 15.67
N VAL A 506 -32.78 -20.06 15.61
CA VAL A 506 -31.51 -20.77 15.42
C VAL A 506 -31.19 -21.67 16.62
N ALA A 507 -31.39 -21.18 17.85
CA ALA A 507 -31.13 -21.94 19.07
C ALA A 507 -32.03 -23.18 19.24
N GLN A 508 -33.21 -23.22 18.59
CA GLN A 508 -34.08 -24.40 18.59
C GLN A 508 -33.59 -25.53 17.66
N LYS A 509 -32.72 -25.22 16.70
CA LYS A 509 -32.22 -26.18 15.69
C LYS A 509 -30.97 -26.93 16.14
N PHE A 510 -30.16 -26.33 17.01
CA PHE A 510 -28.83 -26.83 17.36
C PHE A 510 -28.68 -27.08 18.85
N GLY A 511 -27.94 -28.12 19.21
CA GLY A 511 -27.52 -28.37 20.58
C GLY A 511 -26.54 -27.30 21.08
N SER A 512 -26.56 -27.02 22.38
CA SER A 512 -25.69 -26.02 23.00
C SER A 512 -24.19 -26.32 22.91
N ASP A 513 -23.83 -27.58 22.66
CA ASP A 513 -22.46 -28.04 22.55
C ASP A 513 -21.97 -28.14 21.10
N GLU A 514 -22.85 -27.99 20.09
CA GLU A 514 -22.49 -28.06 18.68
C GLU A 514 -21.62 -26.86 18.29
N THR A 515 -20.57 -27.15 17.52
CA THR A 515 -19.54 -26.17 17.16
C THR A 515 -19.66 -25.70 15.72
N PHE A 516 -19.32 -24.43 15.50
CA PHE A 516 -19.43 -23.75 14.21
C PHE A 516 -18.08 -23.19 13.77
N THR A 517 -17.84 -23.25 12.47
CA THR A 517 -16.65 -22.68 11.83
C THR A 517 -17.05 -21.98 10.54
N ILE A 518 -16.52 -20.78 10.32
CA ILE A 518 -16.66 -20.04 9.06
C ILE A 518 -15.39 -20.25 8.25
N LEU A 519 -15.51 -20.94 7.11
CA LEU A 519 -14.44 -21.18 6.15
C LEU A 519 -14.73 -20.38 4.88
N ASN A 520 -13.82 -19.49 4.51
CA ASN A 520 -13.85 -18.80 3.23
C ASN A 520 -12.89 -19.47 2.25
N VAL A 521 -13.34 -19.68 1.02
CA VAL A 521 -12.50 -20.18 -0.08
C VAL A 521 -12.55 -19.16 -1.21
N ARG A 522 -11.38 -18.69 -1.63
CA ARG A 522 -11.21 -17.74 -2.74
C ARG A 522 -10.59 -18.39 -3.97
N ALA A 523 -10.59 -17.65 -5.08
CA ALA A 523 -9.84 -18.00 -6.28
C ALA A 523 -8.36 -18.32 -5.93
N GLY A 524 -7.76 -19.26 -6.67
CA GLY A 524 -6.39 -19.70 -6.40
C GLY A 524 -6.22 -20.58 -5.15
N LYS A 525 -7.32 -21.05 -4.54
CA LYS A 525 -7.33 -21.93 -3.35
C LYS A 525 -6.81 -21.27 -2.06
N ALA A 526 -6.89 -19.94 -1.97
CA ALA A 526 -6.71 -19.28 -0.68
C ALA A 526 -7.88 -19.65 0.25
N MET A 527 -7.58 -20.02 1.49
CA MET A 527 -8.55 -20.50 2.47
C MET A 527 -8.35 -19.78 3.80
N MET A 528 -9.44 -19.27 4.37
CA MET A 528 -9.37 -18.50 5.62
C MET A 528 -10.45 -18.93 6.61
N ILE A 529 -10.09 -18.95 7.89
CA ILE A 529 -11.02 -19.15 9.01
C ILE A 529 -11.31 -17.81 9.67
N TYR A 530 -12.59 -17.45 9.82
CA TYR A 530 -13.00 -16.13 10.32
C TYR A 530 -13.30 -16.10 11.83
N ARG A 531 -12.97 -14.96 12.46
CA ARG A 531 -13.22 -14.60 13.86
C ARG A 531 -14.67 -14.20 14.12
N ASP A 532 -14.96 -13.73 15.33
CA ASP A 532 -16.23 -13.15 15.83
C ASP A 532 -16.49 -11.69 15.38
N ARG A 533 -16.00 -11.33 14.19
CA ARG A 533 -16.12 -9.98 13.61
C ARG A 533 -16.90 -10.01 12.28
N ASN A 534 -16.25 -9.82 11.14
CA ASN A 534 -16.90 -9.79 9.83
C ASN A 534 -17.25 -11.20 9.29
N MET A 535 -17.72 -11.31 8.04
CA MET A 535 -18.10 -12.57 7.40
C MET A 535 -19.21 -13.36 8.11
N GLY A 536 -20.03 -12.68 8.92
CA GLY A 536 -21.08 -13.28 9.74
C GLY A 536 -20.60 -13.81 11.10
N GLY A 537 -19.31 -13.70 11.42
CA GLY A 537 -18.76 -14.15 12.69
C GLY A 537 -19.32 -13.43 13.91
N ASN A 538 -19.52 -12.11 13.81
CA ASN A 538 -20.22 -11.32 14.82
C ASN A 538 -21.64 -11.84 15.07
N ILE A 539 -22.37 -12.23 14.02
CA ILE A 539 -23.73 -12.76 14.11
C ILE A 539 -23.70 -14.13 14.78
N LEU A 540 -22.88 -15.06 14.27
CA LEU A 540 -22.81 -16.44 14.77
C LEU A 540 -22.36 -16.48 16.24
N TYR A 541 -21.19 -15.92 16.53
CA TYR A 541 -20.52 -16.10 17.82
C TYR A 541 -20.94 -15.04 18.84
N SER A 542 -20.99 -13.77 18.46
CA SER A 542 -21.22 -12.67 19.41
C SER A 542 -22.71 -12.44 19.69
N TYR A 543 -23.54 -12.33 18.64
CA TYR A 543 -24.96 -12.01 18.78
C TYR A 543 -25.81 -13.24 19.11
N TRP A 544 -25.71 -14.31 18.31
CA TRP A 544 -26.44 -15.55 18.55
C TRP A 544 -25.81 -16.43 19.63
N GLY A 545 -24.52 -16.29 19.90
CA GLY A 545 -23.86 -17.06 20.96
C GLY A 545 -23.63 -18.52 20.57
N LEU A 546 -23.54 -18.83 19.28
CA LEU A 546 -23.16 -20.17 18.83
C LEU A 546 -21.70 -20.43 19.19
N LYS A 547 -21.40 -21.68 19.54
CA LYS A 547 -20.07 -22.05 20.02
C LYS A 547 -19.10 -22.17 18.84
N PRO A 548 -17.98 -21.42 18.81
CA PRO A 548 -16.92 -21.66 17.83
C PRO A 548 -16.25 -23.02 18.10
N GLN A 549 -15.68 -23.64 17.08
CA GLN A 549 -14.82 -24.81 17.26
C GLN A 549 -13.59 -24.45 18.11
N GLU A 550 -13.09 -25.38 18.93
CA GLU A 550 -12.07 -25.09 19.95
C GLU A 550 -10.79 -24.44 19.39
N LYS A 551 -10.25 -24.98 18.30
CA LYS A 551 -9.08 -24.42 17.63
C LYS A 551 -9.38 -23.08 16.97
N VAL A 552 -10.60 -22.85 16.48
CA VAL A 552 -11.05 -21.51 16.04
C VAL A 552 -11.07 -20.53 17.22
N LEU A 553 -11.55 -20.96 18.39
CA LEU A 553 -11.55 -20.15 19.59
C LEU A 553 -10.12 -19.81 20.03
N GLU A 554 -9.23 -20.80 20.07
CA GLU A 554 -7.84 -20.65 20.51
C GLU A 554 -6.99 -19.85 19.51
N ASP A 555 -6.88 -20.32 18.25
CA ASP A 555 -5.92 -19.78 17.29
C ASP A 555 -6.45 -18.52 16.58
N VAL A 556 -7.77 -18.39 16.43
CA VAL A 556 -8.38 -17.35 15.57
C VAL A 556 -9.02 -16.27 16.44
N ILE A 557 -10.01 -16.60 17.28
CA ILE A 557 -10.72 -15.61 18.09
C ILE A 557 -9.83 -15.05 19.20
N ASN A 558 -9.09 -15.88 19.93
CA ASN A 558 -8.20 -15.44 21.01
C ASN A 558 -6.74 -15.27 20.58
N GLY A 559 -6.29 -16.00 19.55
CA GLY A 559 -4.88 -16.10 19.16
C GLY A 559 -4.38 -15.02 18.21
N ILE A 560 -5.26 -14.35 17.46
CA ILE A 560 -4.88 -13.23 16.60
C ILE A 560 -4.79 -11.95 17.45
N GLU A 561 -3.56 -11.47 17.65
CA GLU A 561 -3.25 -10.28 18.45
C GLU A 561 -3.39 -8.96 17.68
N ASP A 562 -3.47 -9.02 16.35
CA ASP A 562 -3.65 -7.84 15.49
C ASP A 562 -5.14 -7.60 15.11
N GLU A 563 -5.37 -6.63 14.24
CA GLU A 563 -6.71 -6.23 13.77
C GLU A 563 -7.30 -7.19 12.70
N SER A 564 -6.57 -8.24 12.32
CA SER A 564 -7.03 -9.21 11.32
C SER A 564 -8.28 -9.94 11.81
N SER A 565 -9.20 -10.15 10.87
CA SER A 565 -10.47 -10.82 11.14
C SER A 565 -10.45 -12.30 10.81
N TYR A 566 -9.33 -12.84 10.33
CA TYR A 566 -9.22 -14.23 9.87
C TYR A 566 -7.80 -14.78 10.01
N LEU A 567 -7.69 -16.11 9.97
CA LEU A 567 -6.44 -16.85 9.87
C LEU A 567 -6.37 -17.57 8.52
N ASP A 568 -5.26 -17.40 7.79
CA ASP A 568 -4.98 -18.17 6.57
C ASP A 568 -4.60 -19.61 6.92
N ILE A 569 -5.19 -20.57 6.20
CA ILE A 569 -4.92 -22.00 6.38
C ILE A 569 -4.64 -22.70 5.05
N THR A 570 -4.01 -23.87 5.10
CA THR A 570 -3.93 -24.76 3.94
C THR A 570 -5.09 -25.76 3.96
N GLU A 571 -5.35 -26.41 2.82
CA GLU A 571 -6.42 -27.43 2.72
C GLU A 571 -6.23 -28.53 3.77
N GLU A 572 -5.00 -28.97 4.01
CA GLU A 572 -4.67 -30.04 4.95
C GLU A 572 -5.02 -29.71 6.41
N ALA A 573 -5.10 -28.42 6.76
CA ALA A 573 -5.41 -27.97 8.11
C ALA A 573 -6.93 -27.90 8.39
N ILE A 574 -7.78 -27.98 7.36
CA ILE A 574 -9.26 -27.90 7.51
C ILE A 574 -9.80 -28.85 8.61
N PRO A 575 -9.38 -30.12 8.73
CA PRO A 575 -9.91 -31.01 9.75
C PRO A 575 -9.67 -30.53 11.19
N GLU A 576 -8.64 -29.72 11.44
CA GLU A 576 -8.34 -29.21 12.77
C GLU A 576 -9.29 -28.07 13.19
N TYR A 577 -9.84 -27.34 12.21
CA TYR A 577 -10.74 -26.21 12.42
C TYR A 577 -12.20 -26.55 12.13
N ALA A 578 -12.49 -27.68 11.49
CA ALA A 578 -13.86 -28.05 11.14
C ALA A 578 -14.70 -28.36 12.40
N GLY A 579 -15.67 -27.50 12.69
CA GLY A 579 -16.69 -27.77 13.70
C GLY A 579 -17.73 -28.79 13.22
N ASP A 580 -18.72 -29.06 14.06
CA ASP A 580 -19.90 -29.87 13.69
C ASP A 580 -20.65 -29.27 12.49
N HIS A 581 -20.57 -27.94 12.36
CA HIS A 581 -21.17 -27.14 11.31
C HIS A 581 -20.13 -26.25 10.62
N LEU A 582 -20.17 -26.25 9.28
CA LEU A 582 -19.33 -25.39 8.46
C LEU A 582 -20.18 -24.37 7.71
N VAL A 583 -19.86 -23.09 7.88
CA VAL A 583 -20.35 -22.02 7.01
C VAL A 583 -19.28 -21.78 5.94
N LEU A 584 -19.55 -22.19 4.71
CA LEU A 584 -18.64 -22.06 3.57
C LEU A 584 -18.96 -20.77 2.80
N ALA A 585 -18.09 -19.77 2.92
CA ALA A 585 -18.13 -18.54 2.16
C ALA A 585 -17.30 -18.65 0.87
N SER A 586 -17.82 -18.11 -0.23
CA SER A 586 -17.10 -18.02 -1.50
C SER A 586 -17.78 -17.01 -2.43
N ASP A 587 -17.03 -16.44 -3.38
CA ASP A 587 -17.59 -15.64 -4.48
C ASP A 587 -17.68 -16.45 -5.79
N ALA A 588 -18.21 -15.82 -6.84
CA ALA A 588 -18.31 -16.44 -8.15
C ALA A 588 -16.95 -16.81 -8.78
N THR A 589 -15.88 -16.08 -8.42
CA THR A 589 -14.53 -16.30 -8.95
C THR A 589 -13.87 -17.54 -8.35
N ALA A 590 -14.26 -17.92 -7.13
CA ALA A 590 -13.75 -19.08 -6.41
C ALA A 590 -14.38 -20.42 -6.85
N LYS A 591 -15.29 -20.41 -7.82
CA LYS A 591 -16.06 -21.59 -8.23
C LYS A 591 -15.20 -22.83 -8.49
N GLU A 592 -14.11 -22.70 -9.25
CA GLU A 592 -13.22 -23.82 -9.56
C GLU A 592 -12.52 -24.35 -8.31
N ALA A 593 -12.01 -23.45 -7.45
CA ALA A 593 -11.36 -23.83 -6.20
C ALA A 593 -12.31 -24.55 -5.25
N VAL A 594 -13.56 -24.07 -5.14
CA VAL A 594 -14.61 -24.69 -4.32
C VAL A 594 -15.01 -26.06 -4.88
N ASP A 595 -15.22 -26.18 -6.19
CA ASP A 595 -15.56 -27.45 -6.84
C ASP A 595 -14.43 -28.50 -6.65
N GLU A 596 -13.17 -28.09 -6.74
CA GLU A 596 -12.02 -28.95 -6.48
C GLU A 596 -11.92 -29.38 -5.00
N LEU A 597 -12.08 -28.45 -4.06
CA LEU A 597 -12.10 -28.75 -2.63
C LEU A 597 -13.19 -29.78 -2.32
N MET A 598 -14.41 -29.57 -2.83
CA MET A 598 -15.52 -30.48 -2.58
C MET A 598 -15.34 -31.86 -3.24
N ALA A 599 -14.55 -31.94 -4.31
CA ALA A 599 -14.18 -33.20 -4.92
C ALA A 599 -13.11 -33.95 -4.12
N SER A 600 -12.35 -33.27 -3.26
CA SER A 600 -11.21 -33.81 -2.53
C SER A 600 -11.61 -34.88 -1.51
N GLY A 601 -10.71 -35.85 -1.31
CA GLY A 601 -10.94 -36.93 -0.33
C GLY A 601 -10.96 -36.41 1.11
N LEU A 602 -10.19 -35.34 1.38
CA LEU A 602 -10.13 -34.69 2.68
C LEU A 602 -11.47 -34.04 3.02
N TRP A 603 -12.02 -33.23 2.12
CA TRP A 603 -13.33 -32.59 2.32
C TRP A 603 -14.43 -33.62 2.59
N LYS A 604 -14.52 -34.65 1.75
CA LYS A 604 -15.52 -35.74 1.90
C LYS A 604 -15.36 -36.55 3.19
N SER A 605 -14.19 -36.47 3.83
CA SER A 605 -13.92 -37.17 5.09
C SER A 605 -14.38 -36.40 6.34
N LEU A 606 -14.68 -35.11 6.21
CA LEU A 606 -15.12 -34.28 7.34
C LEU A 606 -16.50 -34.71 7.84
N ASP A 607 -16.70 -34.72 9.15
CA ASP A 607 -17.98 -35.14 9.73
C ASP A 607 -19.11 -34.15 9.42
N ALA A 608 -18.84 -32.84 9.41
CA ALA A 608 -19.80 -31.85 8.93
C ALA A 608 -20.28 -32.13 7.50
N VAL A 609 -19.38 -32.57 6.61
CA VAL A 609 -19.71 -32.91 5.21
C VAL A 609 -20.51 -34.20 5.12
N LYS A 610 -20.12 -35.25 5.86
CA LYS A 610 -20.85 -36.53 5.88
C LYS A 610 -22.27 -36.41 6.44
N ASN A 611 -22.49 -35.45 7.35
CA ASN A 611 -23.77 -35.21 8.00
C ASN A 611 -24.59 -34.09 7.35
N ASP A 612 -24.19 -33.60 6.16
CA ASP A 612 -24.89 -32.54 5.42
C ASP A 612 -25.03 -31.21 6.21
N LYS A 613 -24.02 -30.88 7.01
CA LYS A 613 -23.94 -29.71 7.89
C LYS A 613 -23.01 -28.63 7.32
N VAL A 614 -23.03 -28.44 5.99
CA VAL A 614 -22.29 -27.38 5.30
C VAL A 614 -23.27 -26.37 4.71
N TYR A 615 -23.18 -25.13 5.17
CA TYR A 615 -24.06 -24.02 4.79
C TYR A 615 -23.30 -23.04 3.92
N ARG A 616 -23.76 -22.81 2.70
CA ARG A 616 -23.07 -21.89 1.78
C ARG A 616 -23.60 -20.47 1.90
N ILE A 617 -22.68 -19.52 1.95
CA ILE A 617 -22.97 -18.09 1.90
C ILE A 617 -22.16 -17.42 0.79
N ASP A 618 -22.68 -16.30 0.29
CA ASP A 618 -22.01 -15.49 -0.74
C ASP A 618 -21.02 -14.53 -0.08
N PHE A 619 -19.75 -14.59 -0.50
CA PHE A 619 -18.70 -13.77 0.10
C PHE A 619 -18.96 -12.26 -0.04
N ASP A 620 -19.45 -11.80 -1.19
CA ASP A 620 -19.65 -10.36 -1.46
C ASP A 620 -20.76 -9.79 -0.56
N GLN A 621 -21.81 -10.57 -0.29
CA GLN A 621 -22.87 -10.19 0.65
C GLN A 621 -22.40 -10.13 2.11
N PHE A 622 -21.35 -10.87 2.46
CA PHE A 622 -20.82 -10.99 3.83
C PHE A 622 -19.53 -10.20 4.08
N LEU A 623 -19.02 -9.54 3.04
CA LEU A 623 -17.79 -8.76 3.10
C LEU A 623 -17.92 -7.51 3.98
N PHE A 624 -19.00 -6.75 3.84
CA PHE A 624 -19.25 -5.53 4.60
C PHE A 624 -20.21 -5.79 5.75
N ASN A 625 -20.00 -5.11 6.86
CA ASN A 625 -20.81 -5.24 8.06
C ASN A 625 -21.66 -3.98 8.34
N ASP A 626 -21.83 -3.09 7.37
CA ASP A 626 -22.62 -1.87 7.58
C ASP A 626 -24.11 -2.18 7.79
N PRO A 627 -24.90 -1.24 8.33
CA PRO A 627 -26.30 -1.44 8.67
C PRO A 627 -27.18 -2.11 7.62
N ILE A 628 -26.94 -1.82 6.33
CA ILE A 628 -27.76 -2.34 5.23
C ILE A 628 -27.40 -3.81 4.97
N PHE A 629 -26.11 -4.15 4.94
CA PHE A 629 -25.67 -5.53 4.78
C PHE A 629 -25.94 -6.37 6.03
N ALA A 630 -25.68 -5.83 7.23
CA ALA A 630 -25.89 -6.53 8.50
C ALA A 630 -27.34 -7.03 8.64
N MET A 631 -28.33 -6.21 8.28
CA MET A 631 -29.74 -6.62 8.31
C MET A 631 -30.04 -7.80 7.37
N LYS A 632 -29.41 -7.84 6.20
CA LYS A 632 -29.56 -8.91 5.20
C LYS A 632 -28.81 -10.17 5.62
N GLN A 633 -27.61 -10.02 6.16
CA GLN A 633 -26.78 -11.14 6.62
C GLN A 633 -27.47 -11.95 7.71
N VAL A 634 -28.15 -11.29 8.65
CA VAL A 634 -28.96 -11.97 9.68
C VAL A 634 -30.04 -12.84 9.05
N ASP A 635 -30.76 -12.32 8.05
CA ASP A 635 -31.80 -13.07 7.35
C ASP A 635 -31.21 -14.26 6.57
N VAL A 636 -30.14 -14.03 5.81
CA VAL A 636 -29.47 -15.08 5.01
C VAL A 636 -28.93 -16.18 5.89
N LEU A 637 -28.22 -15.83 6.98
CA LEU A 637 -27.70 -16.82 7.93
C LEU A 637 -28.81 -17.63 8.59
N ALA A 638 -29.88 -16.96 9.04
CA ALA A 638 -31.01 -17.64 9.65
C ALA A 638 -31.65 -18.60 8.66
N GLU A 639 -31.83 -18.18 7.41
CA GLU A 639 -32.38 -19.02 6.34
C GLU A 639 -31.48 -20.23 6.06
N VAL A 640 -30.17 -20.05 5.83
CA VAL A 640 -29.29 -21.18 5.47
C VAL A 640 -29.11 -22.17 6.60
N LEU A 641 -29.06 -21.71 7.85
CA LEU A 641 -28.88 -22.59 9.02
C LEU A 641 -30.17 -23.33 9.41
N THR A 642 -31.34 -22.80 9.06
CA THR A 642 -32.63 -23.39 9.48
C THR A 642 -33.33 -24.19 8.38
N LYS A 643 -32.84 -24.13 7.14
CA LYS A 643 -33.16 -25.11 6.08
C LYS A 643 -32.90 -26.54 6.57
#